data_AF-A0A2E1XN42-F1
#
_entry.id   AF-A0A2E1XN42-F1
#
_cell.length_a   1.000
_cell.length_b   1.000
_cell.length_c   1.000
_cell.angle_alpha   90.00
_cell.angle_beta   90.00
_cell.angle_gamma   90.00
#
_symmetry.space_group_name_H-M   'P 1'
#
loop_
_entity.id
_entity.type
_entity.pdbx_description
1 polymer ?
#
loop_
_entity_poly.entity_id
_entity_poly.type
_entity_poly.pdbx_seq_one_letter_code
_entity_poly.pdbx_strand_id
1 'polypeptide(L)'
;MKNEIEKIKKLITTPNYQTIDQGVAYLREMNNSQNAFEILLEGCKYDKDNFIFLEGGEYLWLPLVPNNTFKGNDKEQPFLDYALCNLIGYAPEESKIDDSIRKKNLTELFLPQIRFSKFPQGILELEFLTSLDLYIKFESNKDKNNTILPIPDNIEKLANLKRLSWCGNLNELPIGLSKLKKLKKLSLQNNNFETIPEFIFKMTWIEDLTIFGNKLSSLPKNISNLVNLKDNGGLSIHTNPFINELLSKECSNVKNLGSESENLSLSGFLGKKTNFIYLLGQTLRNWMENHYGSNSNDFYFPDVPDEPIDDYDDDDTVYNALSDATINPETPNYILRSISLFCRDKKSIGKDLLGNENCPPGVIYDIMNGSNNNLKEIFTTLIQNSDCNNKILDFIANGNNNELKKMILNNPSLSSEAVFIILKSASVGSEMIDIISKRANIDELSLKIVNLKLKLAKLIQETPDNSSFLQESLLSNTDWGKEVFEALCQDENPDIRNALAINPYIPESIISLLFKDEEHKIRVTVVSNPYCSKEMLIKASSESENYLSSLIRKAVALNANAPKEVIDKLLKDKYRWVRESAASHSSIKTEEIMSIVEAQEKDINGVLTGDYYLLKGLLNNPNCAEADKAKINVKLKSAGYEQEFDTYTLGFNCPCYPSEDVAGDVELDDVITAITEYEGDWTGYVWDNDWYGIDNYYHSYGMQDTARDVEYPDGTMESIYIAPNPDDPDYNTPSVEEIAERLTPGSFFSTGCSYEKTSDGWNNWMKYTAEIEYELKVDKIIPFYEYGNVSYYEYDEMDAFESNGDYSTRGQGTDFCLYMVTKDKGVIVADLEEIINEINEAGLNEKDRDVVRTFLEKNYSCE
;
A
#
# COMPACT_ATOMS: atom_id res chain seq x y z
N MET A 1 71.22 27.56 -39.18
CA MET A 1 70.50 27.72 -37.89
C MET A 1 69.23 28.57 -37.99
N LYS A 2 69.24 29.93 -37.96
CA LYS A 2 67.97 30.71 -37.97
C LYS A 2 67.04 30.39 -39.16
N ASN A 3 67.58 30.34 -40.38
CA ASN A 3 66.81 29.96 -41.58
C ASN A 3 66.33 28.50 -41.56
N GLU A 4 67.05 27.60 -40.89
CA GLU A 4 66.66 26.19 -40.78
C GLU A 4 65.59 25.99 -39.72
N ILE A 5 65.66 26.71 -38.60
CA ILE A 5 64.61 26.72 -37.58
C ILE A 5 63.31 27.26 -38.15
N GLU A 6 63.35 28.35 -38.94
CA GLU A 6 62.15 28.85 -39.64
C GLU A 6 61.58 27.84 -40.65
N LYS A 7 62.45 27.08 -41.34
CA LYS A 7 62.01 25.99 -42.23
C LYS A 7 61.32 24.88 -41.43
N ILE A 8 61.89 24.47 -40.29
CA ILE A 8 61.31 23.46 -39.40
C ILE A 8 59.97 23.94 -38.85
N LYS A 9 59.90 25.17 -38.32
CA LYS A 9 58.67 25.78 -37.79
C LYS A 9 57.53 25.66 -38.80
N LYS A 10 57.77 26.04 -40.07
CA LYS A 10 56.76 25.88 -41.13
C LYS A 10 56.28 24.44 -41.34
N LEU A 11 57.18 23.46 -41.24
CA LEU A 11 56.81 22.04 -41.40
C LEU A 11 55.98 21.53 -40.21
N ILE A 12 56.41 21.83 -38.98
CA ILE A 12 55.78 21.30 -37.76
C ILE A 12 54.50 22.03 -37.36
N THR A 13 54.24 23.23 -37.88
CA THR A 13 52.98 23.96 -37.66
C THR A 13 51.97 23.79 -38.81
N THR A 14 52.21 22.87 -39.73
CA THR A 14 51.26 22.57 -40.83
C THR A 14 50.15 21.65 -40.32
N PRO A 15 48.88 21.80 -40.75
CA PRO A 15 47.79 20.88 -40.42
C PRO A 15 47.87 19.56 -41.21
N ASN A 16 49.02 18.88 -41.15
CA ASN A 16 49.27 17.60 -41.83
C ASN A 16 50.29 16.75 -41.06
N TYR A 17 49.85 15.60 -40.52
CA TYR A 17 50.70 14.72 -39.71
C TYR A 17 51.96 14.24 -40.44
N GLN A 18 51.89 13.95 -41.74
CA GLN A 18 53.04 13.46 -42.50
C GLN A 18 54.09 14.55 -42.69
N THR A 19 53.66 15.79 -42.94
CA THR A 19 54.57 16.95 -43.03
C THR A 19 55.23 17.26 -41.68
N ILE A 20 54.47 17.13 -40.59
CA ILE A 20 55.01 17.31 -39.23
C ILE A 20 56.05 16.23 -38.95
N ASP A 21 55.76 14.96 -39.24
CA ASP A 21 56.69 13.85 -39.07
C ASP A 21 58.00 14.08 -39.85
N GLN A 22 57.91 14.59 -41.09
CA GLN A 22 59.09 14.98 -41.88
C GLN A 22 59.87 16.12 -41.22
N GLY A 23 59.19 17.13 -40.68
CA GLY A 23 59.82 18.23 -39.95
C GLY A 23 60.54 17.77 -38.69
N VAL A 24 59.91 16.88 -37.91
CA VAL A 24 60.48 16.27 -36.71
C VAL A 24 61.68 15.38 -37.06
N ALA A 25 61.57 14.55 -38.11
CA ALA A 25 62.68 13.71 -38.57
C ALA A 25 63.87 14.58 -39.03
N TYR A 26 63.61 15.62 -39.83
CA TYR A 26 64.64 16.56 -40.28
C TYR A 26 65.33 17.23 -39.08
N LEU A 27 64.58 17.68 -38.08
CA LEU A 27 65.14 18.27 -36.86
C LEU A 27 66.06 17.30 -36.11
N ARG A 28 65.70 16.02 -36.03
CA ARG A 28 66.49 14.98 -35.35
C ARG A 28 67.82 14.70 -36.06
N GLU A 29 67.85 14.80 -37.39
CA GLU A 29 69.03 14.52 -38.22
C GLU A 29 69.96 15.73 -38.41
N MET A 30 69.57 16.91 -37.94
CA MET A 30 70.37 18.14 -38.09
C MET A 30 71.64 18.16 -37.21
N ASN A 31 72.71 18.72 -37.76
CA ASN A 31 73.89 19.13 -36.98
C ASN A 31 73.50 20.24 -36.00
N ASN A 32 73.79 20.06 -34.70
CA ASN A 32 73.33 20.89 -33.58
C ASN A 32 71.81 20.86 -33.31
N SER A 33 71.16 19.71 -33.50
CA SER A 33 69.73 19.49 -33.21
C SER A 33 69.33 19.94 -31.79
N GLN A 34 70.18 19.75 -30.78
CA GLN A 34 69.94 20.19 -29.41
C GLN A 34 69.52 21.67 -29.31
N ASN A 35 70.28 22.58 -29.90
CA ASN A 35 69.98 24.01 -29.84
C ASN A 35 68.65 24.35 -30.56
N ALA A 36 68.32 23.59 -31.60
CA ALA A 36 67.04 23.75 -32.30
C ALA A 36 65.85 23.25 -31.45
N PHE A 37 65.99 22.16 -30.69
CA PHE A 37 64.99 21.74 -29.71
C PHE A 37 64.81 22.77 -28.59
N GLU A 38 65.92 23.30 -28.04
CA GLU A 38 65.89 24.35 -27.01
C GLU A 38 65.11 25.58 -27.49
N ILE A 39 65.36 26.06 -28.71
CA ILE A 39 64.66 27.22 -29.28
C ILE A 39 63.18 26.93 -29.58
N LEU A 40 62.84 25.72 -30.05
CA LEU A 40 61.46 25.38 -30.39
C LEU A 40 60.59 25.17 -29.15
N LEU A 41 61.15 24.58 -28.10
CA LEU A 41 60.47 24.28 -26.83
C LEU A 41 60.60 25.40 -25.79
N GLU A 42 61.26 26.51 -26.12
CA GLU A 42 61.39 27.66 -25.23
C GLU A 42 60.00 28.18 -24.80
N GLY A 43 59.76 28.23 -23.49
CA GLY A 43 58.48 28.64 -22.92
C GLY A 43 57.38 27.57 -22.92
N CYS A 44 57.66 26.35 -23.41
CA CYS A 44 56.78 25.20 -23.19
C CYS A 44 57.08 24.58 -21.81
N LYS A 45 56.03 24.16 -21.09
CA LYS A 45 56.16 23.47 -19.79
C LYS A 45 55.02 22.47 -19.58
N TYR A 46 55.16 21.61 -18.59
CA TYR A 46 54.12 20.72 -18.09
C TYR A 46 53.78 21.10 -16.65
N ASP A 47 52.53 21.52 -16.44
CA ASP A 47 52.04 22.09 -15.20
C ASP A 47 50.76 21.38 -14.79
N LYS A 48 50.86 20.49 -13.80
CA LYS A 48 49.75 19.62 -13.39
C LYS A 48 48.55 20.38 -12.85
N ASP A 49 48.73 21.63 -12.42
CA ASP A 49 47.67 22.45 -11.83
C ASP A 49 47.11 23.50 -12.81
N ASN A 50 47.47 23.41 -14.10
CA ASN A 50 47.05 24.39 -15.09
C ASN A 50 45.60 24.16 -15.57
N PHE A 51 44.70 25.05 -15.18
CA PHE A 51 43.31 25.14 -15.65
C PHE A 51 43.10 26.41 -16.47
N ILE A 52 42.44 26.28 -17.63
CA ILE A 52 42.06 27.39 -18.48
C ILE A 52 40.55 27.63 -18.36
N PHE A 53 40.16 28.87 -18.12
CA PHE A 53 38.74 29.26 -18.06
C PHE A 53 38.19 29.47 -19.48
N LEU A 54 37.09 28.80 -19.81
CA LEU A 54 36.41 28.94 -21.09
C LEU A 54 35.29 29.99 -21.00
N GLU A 55 35.02 30.68 -22.13
CA GLU A 55 33.84 31.54 -22.27
C GLU A 55 32.57 30.68 -22.20
N GLY A 56 32.05 30.51 -20.98
CA GLY A 56 30.95 29.57 -20.68
C GLY A 56 30.89 29.13 -19.22
N GLY A 57 31.90 29.45 -18.40
CA GLY A 57 31.92 29.11 -16.96
C GLY A 57 32.58 27.76 -16.65
N GLU A 58 33.11 27.07 -17.65
CA GLU A 58 33.78 25.78 -17.49
C GLU A 58 35.30 25.94 -17.37
N TYR A 59 35.90 25.09 -16.53
CA TYR A 59 37.36 24.96 -16.42
C TYR A 59 37.84 23.78 -17.27
N LEU A 60 38.82 24.04 -18.12
CA LEU A 60 39.50 23.02 -18.88
C LEU A 60 40.88 22.76 -18.29
N TRP A 61 41.08 21.56 -17.76
CA TRP A 61 42.40 21.11 -17.31
C TRP A 61 43.29 20.90 -18.54
N LEU A 62 44.43 21.60 -18.64
CA LEU A 62 45.38 21.47 -19.77
C LEU A 62 46.83 21.52 -19.24
N PRO A 63 47.38 20.40 -18.75
CA PRO A 63 48.69 20.43 -18.11
C PRO A 63 49.83 20.79 -19.04
N LEU A 64 49.72 20.44 -20.31
CA LEU A 64 50.73 20.78 -21.30
C LEU A 64 50.53 22.24 -21.75
N VAL A 65 51.46 23.12 -21.38
CA VAL A 65 51.39 24.55 -21.68
C VAL A 65 52.27 24.85 -22.91
N PRO A 66 51.68 25.08 -24.10
CA PRO A 66 52.45 25.41 -25.30
C PRO A 66 52.93 26.87 -25.28
N ASN A 67 54.06 27.13 -25.94
CA ASN A 67 54.44 28.49 -26.35
C ASN A 67 53.61 28.96 -27.56
N ASN A 68 53.80 30.20 -28.00
CA ASN A 68 53.03 30.80 -29.11
C ASN A 68 53.19 30.07 -30.46
N THR A 69 54.22 29.22 -30.64
CA THR A 69 54.41 28.43 -31.87
C THR A 69 53.40 27.31 -31.98
N PHE A 70 52.96 26.75 -30.84
CA PHE A 70 52.05 25.61 -30.77
C PHE A 70 50.64 26.00 -30.30
N LYS A 71 50.27 27.28 -30.48
CA LYS A 71 48.92 27.78 -30.25
C LYS A 71 48.29 28.16 -31.59
N GLY A 72 47.13 27.61 -31.89
CA GLY A 72 46.37 27.85 -33.11
C GLY A 72 44.87 27.88 -32.86
N ASN A 73 44.07 27.96 -33.92
CA ASN A 73 42.62 27.79 -33.83
C ASN A 73 42.24 26.30 -33.64
N ASP A 74 40.97 26.02 -33.36
CA ASP A 74 40.51 24.64 -33.09
C ASP A 74 40.77 23.63 -34.21
N LYS A 75 40.89 24.08 -35.47
CA LYS A 75 41.19 23.19 -36.61
C LYS A 75 42.67 22.83 -36.69
N GLU A 76 43.54 23.73 -36.23
CA GLU A 76 45.00 23.58 -36.29
C GLU A 76 45.59 22.97 -35.02
N GLN A 77 44.99 23.26 -33.86
CA GLN A 77 45.47 22.83 -32.55
C GLN A 77 45.77 21.32 -32.45
N PRO A 78 44.96 20.38 -33.01
CA PRO A 78 45.29 18.96 -33.01
C PRO A 78 46.69 18.64 -33.56
N PHE A 79 47.06 19.30 -34.65
CA PHE A 79 48.34 19.08 -35.32
C PHE A 79 49.49 19.71 -34.54
N LEU A 80 49.24 20.86 -33.91
CA LEU A 80 50.22 21.54 -33.06
C LEU A 80 50.51 20.75 -31.78
N ASP A 81 49.50 20.19 -31.14
CA ASP A 81 49.65 19.31 -29.96
C ASP A 81 50.41 18.03 -30.33
N TYR A 82 50.09 17.44 -31.49
CA TYR A 82 50.81 16.29 -32.04
C TYR A 82 52.29 16.61 -32.29
N ALA A 83 52.60 17.77 -32.87
CA ALA A 83 53.96 18.23 -33.10
C ALA A 83 54.72 18.43 -31.78
N LEU A 84 54.09 19.11 -30.81
CA LEU A 84 54.68 19.39 -29.50
C LEU A 84 55.01 18.10 -28.73
N CYS A 85 54.08 17.14 -28.68
CA CYS A 85 54.30 15.85 -28.02
C CYS A 85 55.48 15.08 -28.63
N ASN A 86 55.60 15.08 -29.97
CA ASN A 86 56.74 14.46 -30.65
C ASN A 86 58.05 15.17 -30.30
N LEU A 87 58.06 16.51 -30.30
CA LEU A 87 59.26 17.29 -29.98
C LEU A 87 59.74 17.06 -28.55
N ILE A 88 58.83 17.02 -27.57
CA ILE A 88 59.17 16.73 -26.17
C ILE A 88 59.81 15.35 -26.04
N GLY A 89 59.23 14.34 -26.68
CA GLY A 89 59.75 12.97 -26.62
C GLY A 89 61.12 12.78 -27.29
N TYR A 90 61.36 13.47 -28.40
CA TYR A 90 62.61 13.37 -29.14
C TYR A 90 63.69 14.39 -28.74
N ALA A 91 63.41 15.28 -27.78
CA ALA A 91 64.38 16.25 -27.31
C ALA A 91 65.59 15.53 -26.67
N PRO A 92 66.84 15.88 -27.06
CA PRO A 92 68.04 15.33 -26.43
C PRO A 92 68.05 15.59 -24.92
N GLU A 93 68.54 14.65 -24.12
CA GLU A 93 68.50 14.72 -22.64
C GLU A 93 69.24 15.94 -22.08
N GLU A 94 70.27 16.42 -22.76
CA GLU A 94 71.08 17.58 -22.37
C GLU A 94 70.47 18.92 -22.77
N SER A 95 69.31 18.92 -23.43
CA SER A 95 68.64 20.14 -23.88
C SER A 95 68.21 21.01 -22.69
N LYS A 96 68.58 22.29 -22.72
CA LYS A 96 68.18 23.30 -21.74
C LYS A 96 66.73 23.77 -21.93
N ILE A 97 65.80 22.82 -21.85
CA ILE A 97 64.36 23.06 -21.82
C ILE A 97 63.85 23.07 -20.37
N ASP A 98 62.60 23.47 -20.17
CA ASP A 98 61.94 23.47 -18.87
C ASP A 98 62.02 22.08 -18.20
N ASP A 99 62.33 22.05 -16.91
CA ASP A 99 62.57 20.80 -16.18
C ASP A 99 61.34 19.88 -16.17
N SER A 100 60.13 20.41 -16.27
CA SER A 100 58.88 19.64 -16.25
C SER A 100 58.66 18.78 -17.50
N ILE A 101 59.23 19.17 -18.65
CA ILE A 101 59.10 18.45 -19.93
C ILE A 101 60.37 17.67 -20.32
N ARG A 102 61.38 17.64 -19.45
CA ARG A 102 62.58 16.83 -19.69
C ARG A 102 62.23 15.35 -19.58
N LYS A 103 62.73 14.56 -20.53
CA LYS A 103 62.54 13.10 -20.64
C LYS A 103 62.70 12.33 -19.32
N LYS A 104 63.70 12.69 -18.51
CA LYS A 104 64.00 12.06 -17.21
C LYS A 104 63.07 12.46 -16.06
N ASN A 105 62.43 13.62 -16.16
CA ASN A 105 61.59 14.20 -15.11
C ASN A 105 60.10 13.96 -15.39
N LEU A 106 59.71 13.83 -16.66
CA LEU A 106 58.33 13.62 -17.08
C LEU A 106 57.90 12.18 -16.80
N THR A 107 57.37 11.96 -15.60
CA THR A 107 56.93 10.65 -15.09
C THR A 107 55.43 10.40 -15.25
N GLU A 108 54.66 11.46 -15.50
CA GLU A 108 53.21 11.41 -15.71
C GLU A 108 52.86 12.35 -16.86
N LEU A 109 52.11 11.84 -17.83
CA LEU A 109 51.64 12.61 -18.98
C LEU A 109 50.12 12.45 -19.08
N PHE A 110 49.42 13.49 -18.62
CA PHE A 110 47.97 13.63 -18.78
C PHE A 110 47.68 14.55 -19.95
N LEU A 111 46.98 14.04 -20.96
CA LEU A 111 46.55 14.78 -22.14
C LEU A 111 45.01 14.73 -22.22
N PRO A 112 44.32 15.65 -21.55
CA PRO A 112 42.87 15.76 -21.63
C PRO A 112 42.44 16.35 -22.97
N GLN A 113 41.26 15.95 -23.44
CA GLN A 113 40.68 16.38 -24.70
C GLN A 113 41.61 16.16 -25.90
N ILE A 114 42.08 14.93 -26.10
CA ILE A 114 42.90 14.64 -27.27
C ILE A 114 42.12 14.94 -28.56
N ARG A 115 42.63 15.89 -29.33
CA ARG A 115 42.03 16.30 -30.60
C ARG A 115 42.76 15.71 -31.81
N PHE A 116 43.95 15.12 -31.62
CA PHE A 116 44.69 14.47 -32.70
C PHE A 116 44.23 13.03 -32.95
N SER A 117 44.27 12.62 -34.22
CA SER A 117 43.82 11.30 -34.70
C SER A 117 44.96 10.31 -34.93
N LYS A 118 46.21 10.74 -34.72
CA LYS A 118 47.41 9.90 -34.84
C LYS A 118 48.23 9.99 -33.57
N PHE A 119 48.70 8.84 -33.06
CA PHE A 119 49.51 8.79 -31.85
C PHE A 119 50.92 9.41 -32.06
N PRO A 120 51.35 10.40 -31.26
CA PRO A 120 52.69 10.98 -31.31
C PRO A 120 53.76 9.96 -30.88
N GLN A 121 54.54 9.47 -31.84
CA GLN A 121 55.54 8.41 -31.58
C GLN A 121 56.64 8.86 -30.62
N GLY A 122 56.93 10.15 -30.50
CA GLY A 122 57.89 10.67 -29.52
C GLY A 122 57.55 10.31 -28.08
N ILE A 123 56.26 10.14 -27.74
CA ILE A 123 55.85 9.73 -26.38
C ILE A 123 56.45 8.37 -26.01
N LEU A 124 56.66 7.46 -26.96
CA LEU A 124 57.26 6.14 -26.70
C LEU A 124 58.74 6.21 -26.29
N GLU A 125 59.39 7.35 -26.53
CA GLU A 125 60.76 7.56 -26.10
C GLU A 125 60.82 8.05 -24.63
N LEU A 126 59.69 8.41 -23.99
CA LEU A 126 59.67 8.82 -22.58
C LEU A 126 59.83 7.62 -21.62
N GLU A 127 61.04 7.04 -21.56
CA GLU A 127 61.36 5.79 -20.83
C GLU A 127 61.05 5.82 -19.31
N PHE A 128 61.00 7.01 -18.71
CA PHE A 128 60.71 7.21 -17.29
C PHE A 128 59.21 7.37 -16.98
N LEU A 129 58.36 7.32 -18.01
CA LEU A 129 56.92 7.49 -17.85
C LEU A 129 56.31 6.33 -17.06
N THR A 130 55.57 6.67 -16.00
CA THR A 130 54.88 5.73 -15.12
C THR A 130 53.36 5.85 -15.21
N SER A 131 52.85 6.99 -15.68
CA SER A 131 51.42 7.21 -15.93
C SER A 131 51.23 7.87 -17.29
N LEU A 132 50.42 7.26 -18.13
CA LEU A 132 49.98 7.82 -19.41
C LEU A 132 48.45 7.81 -19.43
N ASP A 133 47.88 9.00 -19.53
CA ASP A 133 46.42 9.15 -19.52
C ASP A 133 45.99 10.05 -20.66
N LEU A 134 45.22 9.42 -21.53
CA LEU A 134 44.73 9.94 -22.79
C LEU A 134 43.20 9.94 -22.72
N TYR A 135 42.63 11.06 -22.28
CA TYR A 135 41.19 11.19 -22.03
C TYR A 135 40.52 12.11 -23.04
N ILE A 136 39.36 11.70 -23.57
CA ILE A 136 38.47 12.55 -24.37
C ILE A 136 37.24 12.87 -23.53
N LYS A 137 36.98 14.16 -23.28
CA LYS A 137 35.77 14.60 -22.58
C LYS A 137 34.58 14.52 -23.55
N PHE A 138 33.59 13.67 -23.25
CA PHE A 138 32.34 13.60 -24.02
C PHE A 138 31.37 14.68 -23.55
N GLU A 139 31.59 15.93 -23.98
CA GLU A 139 30.62 17.01 -23.78
C GLU A 139 29.61 16.99 -24.92
N SER A 140 28.45 16.40 -24.67
CA SER A 140 27.27 16.41 -25.53
C SER A 140 27.35 15.60 -26.83
N ASN A 141 26.24 14.96 -27.18
CA ASN A 141 26.03 14.14 -28.38
C ASN A 141 26.23 14.88 -29.73
N LYS A 142 26.65 16.16 -29.72
CA LYS A 142 26.75 17.01 -30.92
C LYS A 142 28.12 16.98 -31.61
N ASP A 143 29.21 16.71 -30.90
CA ASP A 143 30.56 16.74 -31.49
C ASP A 143 31.16 15.33 -31.64
N LYS A 144 30.43 14.44 -32.34
CA LYS A 144 30.97 13.15 -32.82
C LYS A 144 31.97 13.37 -33.95
N ASN A 145 33.11 14.01 -33.66
CA ASN A 145 34.29 13.80 -34.46
C ASN A 145 34.84 12.40 -34.10
N ASN A 146 34.44 11.43 -34.92
CA ASN A 146 34.70 9.97 -34.85
C ASN A 146 36.19 9.58 -35.00
N THR A 147 37.14 10.37 -34.51
CA THR A 147 38.56 10.04 -34.67
C THR A 147 38.97 8.98 -33.66
N ILE A 148 39.21 7.76 -34.16
CA ILE A 148 39.80 6.66 -33.40
C ILE A 148 41.29 6.96 -33.22
N LEU A 149 41.77 6.90 -31.97
CA LEU A 149 43.20 6.99 -31.67
C LEU A 149 43.70 5.62 -31.20
N PRO A 150 44.32 4.81 -32.07
CA PRO A 150 44.79 3.48 -31.69
C PRO A 150 45.98 3.55 -30.73
N ILE A 151 46.06 2.57 -29.82
CA ILE A 151 47.27 2.32 -29.02
C ILE A 151 48.36 1.82 -29.97
N PRO A 152 49.59 2.39 -29.96
CA PRO A 152 50.65 1.95 -30.85
C PRO A 152 51.11 0.52 -30.52
N ASP A 153 51.45 -0.27 -31.55
CA ASP A 153 51.87 -1.67 -31.39
C ASP A 153 53.07 -1.88 -30.47
N ASN A 154 53.96 -0.86 -30.38
CA ASN A 154 55.19 -0.89 -29.60
C ASN A 154 55.04 -0.20 -28.22
N ILE A 155 53.84 -0.17 -27.64
CA ILE A 155 53.58 0.43 -26.33
C ILE A 155 54.45 -0.19 -25.21
N GLU A 156 54.96 -1.41 -25.42
CA GLU A 156 55.89 -2.07 -24.49
C GLU A 156 57.21 -1.33 -24.26
N LYS A 157 57.57 -0.37 -25.13
CA LYS A 157 58.73 0.51 -24.91
C LYS A 157 58.61 1.30 -23.61
N LEU A 158 57.40 1.62 -23.18
CA LEU A 158 57.11 2.26 -21.90
C LEU A 158 57.15 1.24 -20.75
N ALA A 159 58.26 0.53 -20.59
CA ALA A 159 58.40 -0.61 -19.67
C ALA A 159 58.20 -0.24 -18.19
N ASN A 160 58.26 1.05 -17.84
CA ASN A 160 58.03 1.59 -16.51
C ASN A 160 56.58 1.97 -16.22
N LEU A 161 55.67 1.83 -17.18
CA LEU A 161 54.28 2.24 -17.06
C LEU A 161 53.56 1.41 -15.98
N LYS A 162 52.92 2.13 -15.05
CA LYS A 162 52.12 1.61 -13.95
C LYS A 162 50.64 1.92 -14.11
N ARG A 163 50.30 3.01 -14.81
CA ARG A 163 48.91 3.39 -15.12
C ARG A 163 48.78 3.72 -16.60
N LEU A 164 47.76 3.17 -17.23
CA LEU A 164 47.37 3.49 -18.59
C LEU A 164 45.88 3.77 -18.60
N SER A 165 45.48 4.97 -19.02
CA SER A 165 44.10 5.34 -19.29
C SER A 165 43.98 5.76 -20.75
N TRP A 166 43.02 5.17 -21.46
CA TRP A 166 42.84 5.42 -22.89
C TRP A 166 41.36 5.46 -23.24
N CYS A 167 40.88 6.65 -23.59
CA CYS A 167 39.51 6.91 -24.00
C CYS A 167 39.53 7.52 -25.41
N GLY A 168 39.59 6.66 -26.43
CA GLY A 168 39.95 7.04 -27.80
C GLY A 168 39.11 6.38 -28.89
N ASN A 169 37.86 6.02 -28.57
CA ASN A 169 36.96 5.26 -29.45
C ASN A 169 37.55 3.91 -29.93
N LEU A 170 38.32 3.23 -29.06
CA LEU A 170 39.00 1.98 -29.39
C LEU A 170 38.00 0.83 -29.66
N ASN A 171 38.33 -0.01 -30.64
CA ASN A 171 37.66 -1.29 -30.90
C ASN A 171 38.56 -2.51 -30.61
N GLU A 172 39.89 -2.31 -30.59
CA GLU A 172 40.90 -3.36 -30.43
C GLU A 172 42.08 -2.89 -29.56
N LEU A 173 42.85 -3.84 -29.03
CA LEU A 173 44.03 -3.60 -28.20
C LEU A 173 45.26 -4.35 -28.74
N PRO A 174 46.46 -3.73 -28.77
CA PRO A 174 47.67 -4.39 -29.24
C PRO A 174 48.18 -5.41 -28.23
N ILE A 175 48.65 -6.56 -28.72
CA ILE A 175 49.19 -7.64 -27.88
C ILE A 175 50.41 -7.21 -27.05
N GLY A 176 51.13 -6.17 -27.50
CA GLY A 176 52.26 -5.55 -26.80
C GLY A 176 51.91 -5.08 -25.38
N LEU A 177 50.65 -4.73 -25.11
CA LEU A 177 50.19 -4.32 -23.78
C LEU A 177 50.43 -5.39 -22.70
N SER A 178 50.37 -6.67 -23.07
CA SER A 178 50.63 -7.81 -22.18
C SER A 178 52.10 -7.92 -21.70
N LYS A 179 53.02 -7.18 -22.34
CA LYS A 179 54.44 -7.12 -21.97
C LYS A 179 54.72 -6.11 -20.86
N LEU A 180 53.80 -5.18 -20.57
CA LEU A 180 53.94 -4.18 -19.52
C LEU A 180 53.71 -4.79 -18.11
N LYS A 181 54.71 -5.50 -17.60
CA LYS A 181 54.63 -6.23 -16.30
C LYS A 181 54.48 -5.33 -15.07
N LYS A 182 54.75 -4.03 -15.21
CA LYS A 182 54.58 -3.04 -14.14
C LYS A 182 53.21 -2.36 -14.13
N LEU A 183 52.37 -2.60 -15.15
CA LEU A 183 51.08 -1.95 -15.30
C LEU A 183 50.10 -2.44 -14.24
N LYS A 184 49.68 -1.58 -13.31
CA LYS A 184 48.76 -1.91 -12.22
C LYS A 184 47.34 -1.43 -12.47
N LYS A 185 47.19 -0.27 -13.10
CA LYS A 185 45.89 0.32 -13.44
C LYS A 185 45.70 0.38 -14.94
N LEU A 186 44.64 -0.22 -15.45
CA LEU A 186 44.25 -0.16 -16.85
C LEU A 186 42.82 0.38 -16.97
N SER A 187 42.70 1.57 -17.56
CA SER A 187 41.43 2.23 -17.82
C SER A 187 41.13 2.24 -19.32
N LEU A 188 40.05 1.57 -19.69
CA LEU A 188 39.52 1.45 -21.05
C LEU A 188 38.05 1.91 -21.11
N GLN A 189 37.67 2.78 -20.18
CA GLN A 189 36.34 3.37 -20.10
C GLN A 189 35.95 4.11 -21.39
N ASN A 190 34.65 4.20 -21.67
CA ASN A 190 34.08 5.01 -22.75
C ASN A 190 34.73 4.76 -24.13
N ASN A 191 34.99 3.49 -24.45
CA ASN A 191 35.41 3.06 -25.78
C ASN A 191 34.27 2.28 -26.47
N ASN A 192 34.58 1.61 -27.58
CA ASN A 192 33.62 0.90 -28.41
C ASN A 192 33.79 -0.63 -28.33
N PHE A 193 34.37 -1.15 -27.24
CA PHE A 193 34.62 -2.59 -27.12
C PHE A 193 33.32 -3.38 -27.03
N GLU A 194 33.10 -4.29 -27.99
CA GLU A 194 32.05 -5.31 -27.92
C GLU A 194 32.51 -6.55 -27.15
N THR A 195 33.83 -6.80 -27.14
CA THR A 195 34.49 -7.84 -26.34
C THR A 195 35.85 -7.34 -25.86
N ILE A 196 36.31 -7.84 -24.71
CA ILE A 196 37.68 -7.58 -24.21
C ILE A 196 38.60 -8.74 -24.62
N PRO A 197 39.76 -8.48 -25.26
CA PRO A 197 40.68 -9.53 -25.69
C PRO A 197 41.18 -10.43 -24.55
N GLU A 198 41.27 -11.75 -24.81
CA GLU A 198 41.62 -12.73 -23.77
C GLU A 198 42.96 -12.49 -23.07
N PHE A 199 43.93 -11.87 -23.76
CA PHE A 199 45.24 -11.63 -23.18
C PHE A 199 45.20 -10.66 -21.99
N ILE A 200 44.19 -9.78 -21.89
CA ILE A 200 44.00 -8.88 -20.74
C ILE A 200 43.81 -9.71 -19.48
N PHE A 201 43.01 -10.77 -19.55
CA PHE A 201 42.77 -11.68 -18.42
C PHE A 201 43.99 -12.54 -18.03
N LYS A 202 45.07 -12.51 -18.82
CA LYS A 202 46.37 -13.12 -18.47
C LYS A 202 47.31 -12.14 -17.78
N MET A 203 46.96 -10.85 -17.72
CA MET A 203 47.72 -9.81 -17.03
C MET A 203 47.39 -9.83 -15.54
N THR A 204 47.73 -10.93 -14.86
CA THR A 204 47.36 -11.18 -13.46
C THR A 204 47.92 -10.16 -12.47
N TRP A 205 48.83 -9.28 -12.89
CA TRP A 205 49.42 -8.23 -12.08
C TRP A 205 48.59 -6.93 -12.05
N ILE A 206 47.49 -6.84 -12.81
CA ILE A 206 46.53 -5.73 -12.78
C ILE A 206 45.77 -5.73 -11.45
N GLU A 207 45.63 -4.54 -10.87
CA GLU A 207 44.97 -4.28 -9.58
C GLU A 207 43.67 -3.49 -9.75
N ASP A 208 43.62 -2.58 -10.73
CA ASP A 208 42.43 -1.78 -11.04
C ASP A 208 42.13 -1.88 -12.55
N LEU A 209 40.94 -2.36 -12.91
CA LEU A 209 40.46 -2.48 -14.29
C LEU A 209 39.12 -1.75 -14.46
N THR A 210 39.10 -0.71 -15.31
CA THR A 210 37.87 0.00 -15.67
C THR A 210 37.52 -0.24 -17.14
N ILE A 211 36.33 -0.78 -17.39
CA ILE A 211 35.81 -1.09 -18.74
C ILE A 211 34.36 -0.62 -18.90
N PHE A 212 33.91 0.31 -18.05
CA PHE A 212 32.57 0.88 -18.11
C PHE A 212 32.36 1.72 -19.39
N GLY A 213 31.11 1.93 -19.77
CA GLY A 213 30.79 2.76 -20.95
C GLY A 213 31.26 2.17 -22.28
N ASN A 214 31.32 0.84 -22.36
CA ASN A 214 31.62 0.10 -23.60
C ASN A 214 30.34 -0.56 -24.15
N LYS A 215 30.49 -1.40 -25.18
CA LYS A 215 29.38 -2.11 -25.85
C LYS A 215 29.36 -3.61 -25.52
N LEU A 216 29.85 -3.99 -24.33
CA LEU A 216 29.93 -5.38 -23.92
C LEU A 216 28.51 -5.97 -23.77
N SER A 217 28.24 -7.04 -24.50
CA SER A 217 26.93 -7.73 -24.49
C SER A 217 26.84 -8.87 -23.48
N SER A 218 27.96 -9.28 -22.89
CA SER A 218 28.01 -10.29 -21.83
C SER A 218 29.22 -10.08 -20.91
N LEU A 219 29.13 -10.63 -19.70
CA LEU A 219 30.26 -10.65 -18.78
C LEU A 219 31.40 -11.56 -19.32
N PRO A 220 32.66 -11.08 -19.40
CA PRO A 220 33.75 -11.90 -19.90
C PRO A 220 34.02 -13.13 -19.00
N LYS A 221 33.95 -14.34 -19.56
CA LYS A 221 34.08 -15.61 -18.82
C LYS A 221 35.38 -15.73 -18.01
N ASN A 222 36.47 -15.15 -18.50
CA ASN A 222 37.80 -15.26 -17.91
C ASN A 222 38.14 -14.10 -16.96
N ILE A 223 37.18 -13.23 -16.61
CA ILE A 223 37.45 -12.07 -15.76
C ILE A 223 37.95 -12.45 -14.37
N SER A 224 37.58 -13.63 -13.88
CA SER A 224 38.03 -14.21 -12.62
C SER A 224 39.52 -14.57 -12.56
N ASN A 225 40.22 -14.61 -13.70
CA ASN A 225 41.67 -14.84 -13.74
C ASN A 225 42.48 -13.63 -13.23
N LEU A 226 41.87 -12.46 -13.14
CA LEU A 226 42.48 -11.25 -12.60
C LEU A 226 42.46 -11.28 -11.06
N VAL A 227 43.20 -12.23 -10.48
CA VAL A 227 43.17 -12.54 -9.05
C VAL A 227 43.67 -11.41 -8.14
N ASN A 228 44.50 -10.50 -8.67
CA ASN A 228 45.05 -9.37 -7.92
C ASN A 228 44.23 -8.08 -8.03
N LEU A 229 43.03 -8.12 -8.64
CA LEU A 229 42.13 -6.97 -8.57
C LEU A 229 41.83 -6.65 -7.11
N LYS A 230 41.79 -5.37 -6.76
CA LYS A 230 41.40 -4.95 -5.41
C LYS A 230 39.96 -5.36 -5.11
N ASP A 231 39.72 -5.68 -3.85
CA ASP A 231 38.35 -5.87 -3.37
C ASP A 231 37.60 -4.53 -3.40
N ASN A 232 36.27 -4.57 -3.48
CA ASN A 232 35.39 -3.39 -3.36
C ASN A 232 35.76 -2.20 -4.27
N GLY A 233 36.11 -2.45 -5.54
CA GLY A 233 36.36 -1.35 -6.49
C GLY A 233 37.46 -1.59 -7.50
N GLY A 234 38.17 -2.72 -7.42
CA GLY A 234 39.16 -3.11 -8.42
C GLY A 234 38.56 -3.37 -9.82
N LEU A 235 37.24 -3.54 -9.93
CA LEU A 235 36.56 -3.78 -11.20
C LEU A 235 35.34 -2.86 -11.40
N SER A 236 35.42 -1.98 -12.41
CA SER A 236 34.32 -1.09 -12.83
C SER A 236 33.76 -1.49 -14.20
N ILE A 237 32.50 -1.91 -14.22
CA ILE A 237 31.82 -2.49 -15.40
C ILE A 237 30.47 -1.83 -15.74
N HIS A 238 30.04 -0.81 -15.00
CA HIS A 238 28.75 -0.14 -15.19
C HIS A 238 28.58 0.41 -16.63
N THR A 239 27.35 0.81 -16.98
CA THR A 239 27.10 1.48 -18.28
C THR A 239 27.46 0.60 -19.50
N ASN A 240 27.56 -0.72 -19.32
CA ASN A 240 27.63 -1.69 -20.41
C ASN A 240 26.26 -2.35 -20.63
N PRO A 241 25.89 -2.73 -21.87
CA PRO A 241 24.61 -3.36 -22.17
C PRO A 241 24.26 -4.58 -21.30
N PHE A 242 25.25 -5.43 -20.97
CA PHE A 242 25.01 -6.66 -20.19
C PHE A 242 24.63 -6.43 -18.72
N ILE A 243 24.85 -5.23 -18.17
CA ILE A 243 24.65 -4.95 -16.74
C ILE A 243 23.18 -5.11 -16.33
N ASN A 244 22.25 -4.72 -17.21
CA ASN A 244 20.82 -4.87 -16.93
C ASN A 244 20.41 -6.34 -16.75
N GLU A 245 20.95 -7.23 -17.59
CA GLU A 245 20.70 -8.67 -17.49
C GLU A 245 21.40 -9.28 -16.26
N LEU A 246 22.60 -8.81 -15.93
CA LEU A 246 23.33 -9.24 -14.73
C LEU A 246 22.57 -8.89 -13.45
N LEU A 247 22.14 -7.63 -13.31
CA LEU A 247 21.43 -7.15 -12.13
C LEU A 247 20.07 -7.84 -11.98
N SER A 248 19.32 -8.05 -13.07
CA SER A 248 18.04 -8.74 -13.00
C SER A 248 18.16 -10.20 -12.54
N LYS A 249 19.20 -10.93 -12.97
CA LYS A 249 19.48 -12.30 -12.54
C LYS A 249 19.88 -12.40 -11.07
N GLU A 250 20.76 -11.53 -10.61
CA GLU A 250 21.21 -11.54 -9.20
C GLU A 250 20.05 -11.15 -8.26
N CYS A 251 19.23 -10.16 -8.62
CA CYS A 251 18.04 -9.79 -7.85
C CYS A 251 16.98 -10.90 -7.82
N SER A 252 16.79 -11.64 -8.92
CA SER A 252 15.83 -12.75 -8.99
C SER A 252 16.21 -13.96 -8.11
N ASN A 253 17.48 -14.06 -7.73
CA ASN A 253 17.99 -15.13 -6.85
C ASN A 253 17.77 -14.82 -5.36
N VAL A 254 17.39 -13.58 -5.01
CA VAL A 254 17.08 -13.15 -3.64
C VAL A 254 15.62 -13.49 -3.32
N LYS A 255 15.33 -14.78 -3.10
CA LYS A 255 13.94 -15.28 -2.93
C LYS A 255 13.38 -15.25 -1.51
N ASN A 256 14.10 -14.75 -0.51
CA ASN A 256 13.58 -14.58 0.85
C ASN A 256 14.40 -13.52 1.60
N LEU A 257 13.80 -12.38 1.94
CA LEU A 257 14.34 -11.46 2.93
C LEU A 257 13.24 -11.05 3.89
N GLY A 258 13.21 -11.70 5.06
CA GLY A 258 12.71 -11.07 6.26
C GLY A 258 13.81 -10.17 6.84
N SER A 259 13.42 -8.97 7.27
CA SER A 259 14.04 -8.00 8.20
C SER A 259 15.56 -7.83 8.36
N GLU A 260 16.45 -8.51 7.64
CA GLU A 260 17.90 -8.29 7.69
C GLU A 260 18.41 -7.94 6.29
N SER A 261 18.40 -6.65 5.99
CA SER A 261 18.81 -6.01 4.73
C SER A 261 20.33 -5.99 4.48
N GLU A 262 21.13 -6.68 5.30
CA GLU A 262 22.59 -6.55 5.29
C GLU A 262 23.32 -7.37 4.20
N ASN A 263 22.62 -8.14 3.36
CA ASN A 263 23.27 -9.07 2.41
C ASN A 263 22.83 -8.95 0.93
N LEU A 264 22.57 -7.74 0.45
CA LEU A 264 22.47 -7.48 -1.00
C LEU A 264 23.86 -7.33 -1.62
N SER A 265 24.51 -8.45 -1.98
CA SER A 265 25.80 -8.45 -2.68
C SER A 265 25.74 -9.29 -3.96
N LEU A 266 26.48 -8.88 -4.99
CA LEU A 266 26.69 -9.72 -6.18
C LEU A 266 27.36 -11.04 -5.74
N SER A 267 26.95 -12.15 -6.31
CA SER A 267 27.57 -13.43 -5.95
C SER A 267 28.99 -13.59 -6.53
N GLY A 268 29.81 -14.40 -5.83
CA GLY A 268 31.08 -14.91 -6.36
C GLY A 268 32.19 -13.86 -6.54
N PHE A 269 32.89 -13.94 -7.68
CA PHE A 269 34.04 -13.06 -7.98
C PHE A 269 33.62 -11.59 -8.12
N LEU A 270 32.43 -11.33 -8.66
CA LEU A 270 31.97 -9.96 -8.92
C LEU A 270 31.69 -9.21 -7.62
N GLY A 271 30.98 -9.80 -6.66
CA GLY A 271 30.71 -9.11 -5.38
C GLY A 271 31.94 -8.86 -4.53
N LYS A 272 33.02 -9.63 -4.72
CA LYS A 272 34.29 -9.34 -4.07
C LYS A 272 35.00 -8.15 -4.68
N LYS A 273 34.91 -7.98 -6.00
CA LYS A 273 35.70 -6.99 -6.76
C LYS A 273 34.92 -5.72 -7.11
N THR A 274 33.60 -5.72 -6.95
CA THR A 274 32.68 -4.64 -7.32
C THR A 274 31.59 -4.45 -6.25
N ASN A 275 31.30 -3.19 -5.92
CA ASN A 275 30.19 -2.83 -5.03
C ASN A 275 28.86 -2.83 -5.82
N PHE A 276 27.87 -3.62 -5.35
CA PHE A 276 26.56 -3.76 -6.00
C PHE A 276 25.78 -2.45 -6.05
N ILE A 277 25.78 -1.70 -4.94
CA ILE A 277 25.02 -0.46 -4.82
C ILE A 277 25.65 0.64 -5.68
N TYR A 278 26.99 0.71 -5.71
CA TYR A 278 27.73 1.58 -6.63
C TYR A 278 27.40 1.26 -8.10
N LEU A 279 27.41 -0.04 -8.48
CA LEU A 279 27.07 -0.49 -9.82
C LEU A 279 25.65 -0.08 -10.22
N LEU A 280 24.69 -0.23 -9.29
CA LEU A 280 23.30 0.15 -9.48
C LEU A 280 23.15 1.67 -9.65
N GLY A 281 23.70 2.46 -8.74
CA GLY A 281 23.65 3.93 -8.77
C GLY A 281 24.23 4.52 -10.05
N GLN A 282 25.41 4.05 -10.46
CA GLN A 282 26.06 4.53 -11.69
C GLN A 282 25.32 4.11 -12.96
N THR A 283 24.65 2.96 -12.96
CA THR A 283 23.82 2.52 -14.10
C THR A 283 22.56 3.39 -14.22
N LEU A 284 21.94 3.74 -13.09
CA LEU A 284 20.77 4.62 -13.03
C LEU A 284 21.12 6.05 -13.48
N ARG A 285 22.19 6.64 -12.93
CA ARG A 285 22.68 7.97 -13.29
C ARG A 285 22.91 8.09 -14.79
N ASN A 286 23.63 7.14 -15.37
CA ASN A 286 23.90 7.13 -16.82
C ASN A 286 22.64 6.95 -17.67
N TRP A 287 21.70 6.10 -17.25
CA TRP A 287 20.43 5.97 -17.95
C TRP A 287 19.69 7.31 -17.97
N MET A 288 19.61 8.01 -16.84
CA MET A 288 18.95 9.31 -16.72
C MET A 288 19.65 10.39 -17.55
N GLU A 289 20.97 10.53 -17.46
CA GLU A 289 21.74 11.51 -18.25
C GLU A 289 21.55 11.31 -19.76
N ASN A 290 21.45 10.05 -20.22
CA ASN A 290 21.21 9.75 -21.64
C ASN A 290 19.79 10.11 -22.12
N HIS A 291 18.79 10.06 -21.25
CA HIS A 291 17.40 10.33 -21.61
C HIS A 291 16.99 11.79 -21.37
N TYR A 292 17.60 12.48 -20.39
CA TYR A 292 17.19 13.81 -19.94
C TYR A 292 18.29 14.89 -20.04
N GLY A 293 19.55 14.50 -20.28
CA GLY A 293 20.70 15.41 -20.41
C GLY A 293 21.37 15.75 -19.08
N SER A 294 22.62 16.23 -19.15
CA SER A 294 23.51 16.45 -17.99
C SER A 294 23.24 17.75 -17.20
N ASN A 295 22.35 18.63 -17.66
CA ASN A 295 22.12 19.98 -17.12
C ASN A 295 20.64 20.32 -16.86
N SER A 296 19.77 19.32 -16.70
CA SER A 296 18.41 19.61 -16.25
C SER A 296 18.45 20.06 -14.79
N ASN A 297 18.16 21.34 -14.52
CA ASN A 297 17.95 21.89 -13.18
C ASN A 297 16.84 21.16 -12.38
N ASP A 298 16.15 20.22 -13.03
CA ASP A 298 15.01 19.47 -12.58
C ASP A 298 15.38 18.17 -11.83
N PHE A 299 16.67 17.81 -11.75
CA PHE A 299 17.14 16.61 -11.06
C PHE A 299 18.30 16.98 -10.13
N TYR A 300 18.22 16.59 -8.86
CA TYR A 300 19.31 16.78 -7.89
C TYR A 300 19.84 15.41 -7.50
N PHE A 301 21.07 15.10 -7.93
CA PHE A 301 21.83 13.97 -7.43
C PHE A 301 22.66 14.45 -6.24
N PRO A 302 22.42 13.97 -5.01
CA PRO A 302 23.48 14.00 -4.00
C PRO A 302 24.62 13.11 -4.50
N ASP A 303 25.86 13.48 -4.18
CA ASP A 303 27.11 12.97 -4.78
C ASP A 303 27.16 11.44 -4.89
N VAL A 304 26.71 10.88 -6.02
CA VAL A 304 27.02 9.49 -6.38
C VAL A 304 28.52 9.50 -6.67
N PRO A 305 29.36 8.88 -5.84
CA PRO A 305 30.79 9.06 -5.95
C PRO A 305 31.27 8.51 -7.30
N ASP A 306 32.19 9.23 -7.94
CA ASP A 306 32.73 8.80 -9.24
C ASP A 306 33.64 7.55 -9.08
N GLU A 307 34.14 7.28 -7.87
CA GLU A 307 34.93 6.11 -7.52
C GLU A 307 34.26 5.28 -6.40
N PRO A 308 34.47 3.96 -6.34
CA PRO A 308 34.11 3.16 -5.18
C PRO A 308 35.02 3.54 -3.99
N ILE A 309 34.44 4.06 -2.91
CA ILE A 309 35.17 4.54 -1.72
C ILE A 309 35.05 3.49 -0.59
N ASP A 310 36.17 3.24 0.11
CA ASP A 310 36.32 2.20 1.16
C ASP A 310 35.73 2.61 2.54
N ASP A 311 35.51 3.90 2.81
CA ASP A 311 34.91 4.41 4.05
C ASP A 311 33.76 5.38 3.70
N TYR A 312 32.54 5.00 4.04
CA TYR A 312 31.37 5.87 3.92
C TYR A 312 31.23 6.72 5.18
N ASP A 313 31.29 8.05 5.06
CA ASP A 313 30.70 8.96 6.04
C ASP A 313 29.18 9.04 5.76
N ASP A 314 28.39 8.98 6.83
CA ASP A 314 26.91 8.88 6.91
C ASP A 314 26.13 10.03 6.21
N ASP A 315 26.26 10.24 4.90
CA ASP A 315 25.27 11.04 4.15
C ASP A 315 24.15 10.14 3.61
N ASP A 316 23.31 9.75 4.56
CA ASP A 316 22.25 8.72 4.56
C ASP A 316 21.14 8.86 3.49
N THR A 317 21.11 9.88 2.65
CA THR A 317 19.90 10.21 1.89
C THR A 317 19.71 9.42 0.59
N VAL A 318 20.77 9.15 -0.17
CA VAL A 318 20.67 8.39 -1.45
C VAL A 318 20.68 6.89 -1.18
N TYR A 319 21.53 6.45 -0.25
CA TYR A 319 21.73 5.05 0.06
C TYR A 319 20.51 4.44 0.74
N ASN A 320 19.86 5.13 1.68
CA ASN A 320 18.60 4.66 2.26
C ASN A 320 17.46 4.67 1.24
N ALA A 321 17.38 5.68 0.36
CA ALA A 321 16.37 5.73 -0.70
C ALA A 321 16.52 4.61 -1.75
N LEU A 322 17.76 4.28 -2.16
CA LEU A 322 18.05 3.15 -3.04
C LEU A 322 17.88 1.80 -2.33
N SER A 323 18.27 1.70 -1.06
CA SER A 323 18.08 0.52 -0.19
C SER A 323 16.58 0.22 -0.01
N ASP A 324 15.77 1.22 0.34
CA ASP A 324 14.31 1.09 0.48
C ASP A 324 13.63 0.72 -0.85
N ALA A 325 14.15 1.23 -1.98
CA ALA A 325 13.66 0.85 -3.31
C ALA A 325 14.01 -0.60 -3.70
N THR A 326 15.04 -1.20 -3.08
CA THR A 326 15.46 -2.61 -3.32
C THR A 326 14.67 -3.65 -2.53
N ILE A 327 13.83 -3.25 -1.57
CA ILE A 327 13.00 -4.15 -0.76
C ILE A 327 11.91 -4.85 -1.60
N ASN A 328 11.57 -4.34 -2.80
CA ASN A 328 10.52 -4.91 -3.66
C ASN A 328 10.97 -5.11 -5.13
N PRO A 329 11.44 -6.31 -5.53
CA PRO A 329 12.38 -6.51 -6.64
C PRO A 329 11.79 -6.71 -8.05
N GLU A 330 10.55 -6.31 -8.34
CA GLU A 330 10.02 -6.44 -9.71
C GLU A 330 10.65 -5.39 -10.65
N THR A 331 11.33 -5.91 -11.69
CA THR A 331 12.42 -5.24 -12.42
C THR A 331 12.06 -3.97 -13.24
N PRO A 332 10.78 -3.64 -13.52
CA PRO A 332 10.42 -2.31 -14.06
C PRO A 332 10.12 -1.25 -12.99
N ASN A 333 9.76 -1.65 -11.77
CA ASN A 333 9.23 -0.74 -10.73
C ASN A 333 10.34 0.02 -10.00
N TYR A 334 11.54 -0.56 -9.85
CA TYR A 334 12.62 0.02 -9.04
C TYR A 334 13.31 1.23 -9.68
N ILE A 335 13.51 1.22 -11.02
CA ILE A 335 14.11 2.35 -11.76
C ILE A 335 13.18 3.56 -11.68
N LEU A 336 11.88 3.35 -11.87
CA LEU A 336 10.86 4.39 -11.85
C LEU A 336 10.62 4.94 -10.45
N ARG A 337 10.66 4.09 -9.41
CA ARG A 337 10.59 4.49 -8.00
C ARG A 337 11.80 5.33 -7.59
N SER A 338 13.00 4.92 -8.02
CA SER A 338 14.22 5.71 -7.81
C SER A 338 14.13 7.07 -8.52
N ILE A 339 13.71 7.10 -9.79
CA ILE A 339 13.49 8.36 -10.53
C ILE A 339 12.49 9.28 -9.81
N SER A 340 11.41 8.75 -9.24
CA SER A 340 10.39 9.55 -8.53
C SER A 340 10.89 10.24 -7.25
N LEU A 341 11.94 9.72 -6.62
CA LEU A 341 12.50 10.23 -5.37
C LEU A 341 13.50 11.40 -5.58
N PHE A 342 14.12 11.50 -6.76
CA PHE A 342 15.24 12.44 -7.01
C PHE A 342 14.90 13.64 -7.93
N CYS A 343 13.61 13.89 -8.22
CA CYS A 343 13.17 14.98 -9.12
C CYS A 343 12.70 16.26 -8.43
N ARG A 344 13.15 17.41 -8.95
CA ARG A 344 12.73 18.77 -8.60
C ARG A 344 11.53 19.27 -9.43
N ASP A 345 11.50 19.05 -10.75
CA ASP A 345 10.33 19.41 -11.59
C ASP A 345 9.45 18.18 -11.88
N LYS A 346 8.33 18.12 -11.15
CA LYS A 346 7.42 16.98 -11.14
C LYS A 346 6.44 17.00 -12.33
N LYS A 347 6.22 18.14 -13.01
CA LYS A 347 5.18 18.30 -14.06
C LYS A 347 5.56 17.68 -15.40
N SER A 348 6.84 17.72 -15.79
CA SER A 348 7.31 17.17 -17.07
C SER A 348 7.30 15.64 -17.08
N ILE A 349 7.64 14.99 -15.97
CA ILE A 349 7.74 13.53 -15.83
C ILE A 349 6.39 12.83 -15.90
N GLY A 350 5.34 13.42 -15.32
CA GLY A 350 4.00 12.83 -15.43
C GLY A 350 3.57 12.68 -16.88
N LYS A 351 3.87 13.68 -17.73
CA LYS A 351 3.52 13.68 -19.16
C LYS A 351 4.24 12.58 -19.92
N ASP A 352 5.51 12.34 -19.61
CA ASP A 352 6.34 11.33 -20.28
C ASP A 352 6.09 9.90 -19.75
N LEU A 353 5.80 9.74 -18.45
CA LEU A 353 5.38 8.46 -17.84
C LEU A 353 4.04 7.96 -18.40
N LEU A 354 3.07 8.87 -18.58
CA LEU A 354 1.74 8.55 -19.07
C LEU A 354 1.66 8.48 -20.61
N GLY A 355 2.63 9.07 -21.31
CA GLY A 355 2.85 8.89 -22.75
C GLY A 355 3.59 7.59 -23.10
N ASN A 356 4.15 6.88 -22.12
CA ASN A 356 4.87 5.62 -22.34
C ASN A 356 3.91 4.42 -22.38
N GLU A 357 3.80 3.78 -23.55
CA GLU A 357 2.92 2.60 -23.77
C GLU A 357 3.24 1.38 -22.90
N ASN A 358 4.40 1.36 -22.23
CA ASN A 358 4.87 0.26 -21.39
C ASN A 358 4.97 0.62 -19.89
N CYS A 359 4.34 1.72 -19.45
CA CYS A 359 4.32 2.09 -18.04
C CYS A 359 3.62 1.00 -17.19
N PRO A 360 4.32 0.35 -16.23
CA PRO A 360 3.75 -0.76 -15.46
C PRO A 360 2.62 -0.27 -14.54
N PRO A 361 1.53 -1.05 -14.39
CA PRO A 361 0.40 -0.61 -13.57
C PRO A 361 0.69 -0.42 -12.06
N GLY A 362 1.72 -1.09 -11.53
CA GLY A 362 2.19 -0.89 -10.15
C GLY A 362 2.77 0.50 -9.89
N VAL A 363 3.40 1.11 -10.89
CA VAL A 363 3.97 2.46 -10.80
C VAL A 363 2.86 3.51 -10.67
N ILE A 364 1.74 3.30 -11.36
CA ILE A 364 0.55 4.16 -11.29
C ILE A 364 -0.08 4.09 -9.89
N TYR A 365 -0.18 2.89 -9.32
CA TYR A 365 -0.70 2.68 -7.97
C TYR A 365 0.18 3.36 -6.90
N ASP A 366 1.50 3.23 -7.00
CA ASP A 366 2.45 3.80 -6.04
C ASP A 366 2.51 5.33 -6.09
N ILE A 367 2.36 5.95 -7.28
CA ILE A 367 2.27 7.41 -7.42
C ILE A 367 1.06 7.98 -6.65
N MET A 368 -0.05 7.24 -6.61
CA MET A 368 -1.28 7.67 -5.97
C MET A 368 -1.34 7.43 -4.47
N ASN A 369 -0.73 6.33 -4.03
CA ASN A 369 -0.71 5.96 -2.62
C ASN A 369 0.51 6.52 -1.88
N GLY A 370 1.53 6.99 -2.60
CA GLY A 370 2.69 7.67 -2.03
C GLY A 370 2.33 8.97 -1.31
N SER A 371 3.16 9.38 -0.35
CA SER A 371 2.96 10.56 0.50
C SER A 371 3.18 11.92 -0.21
N ASN A 372 3.42 11.92 -1.52
CA ASN A 372 3.86 13.10 -2.27
C ASN A 372 2.69 13.78 -3.00
N ASN A 373 2.06 14.75 -2.34
CA ASN A 373 0.85 15.44 -2.82
C ASN A 373 1.00 16.08 -4.21
N ASN A 374 2.19 16.54 -4.59
CA ASN A 374 2.42 17.14 -5.91
C ASN A 374 2.36 16.11 -7.05
N LEU A 375 2.84 14.88 -6.82
CA LEU A 375 2.76 13.80 -7.82
C LEU A 375 1.30 13.36 -8.02
N LYS A 376 0.50 13.35 -6.95
CA LYS A 376 -0.95 13.11 -7.05
C LYS A 376 -1.65 14.16 -7.90
N GLU A 377 -1.34 15.44 -7.70
CA GLU A 377 -1.93 16.56 -8.46
C GLU A 377 -1.59 16.49 -9.97
N ILE A 378 -0.34 16.16 -10.29
CA ILE A 378 0.13 16.02 -11.68
C ILE A 378 -0.52 14.81 -12.36
N PHE A 379 -0.53 13.67 -11.67
CA PHE A 379 -1.20 12.47 -12.16
C PHE A 379 -2.70 12.72 -12.42
N THR A 380 -3.38 13.40 -11.48
CA THR A 380 -4.79 13.82 -11.61
C THR A 380 -5.05 14.62 -12.87
N THR A 381 -4.20 15.62 -13.13
CA THR A 381 -4.33 16.51 -14.30
C THR A 381 -4.16 15.75 -15.61
N LEU A 382 -3.31 14.73 -15.62
CA LEU A 382 -2.94 14.01 -16.84
C LEU A 382 -3.93 12.90 -17.19
N ILE A 383 -4.47 12.18 -16.21
CA ILE A 383 -5.53 11.19 -16.47
C ILE A 383 -6.85 11.82 -16.93
N GLN A 384 -7.03 13.13 -16.72
CA GLN A 384 -8.17 13.91 -17.21
C GLN A 384 -7.94 14.48 -18.62
N ASN A 385 -6.71 14.44 -19.13
CA ASN A 385 -6.36 14.97 -20.44
C ASN A 385 -6.81 14.02 -21.56
N SER A 386 -7.35 14.56 -22.66
CA SER A 386 -7.74 13.79 -23.85
C SER A 386 -6.59 12.99 -24.47
N ASP A 387 -5.36 13.42 -24.27
CA ASP A 387 -4.16 12.75 -24.80
C ASP A 387 -3.69 11.57 -23.92
N CYS A 388 -4.39 11.26 -22.82
CA CYS A 388 -4.06 10.14 -21.94
C CYS A 388 -4.20 8.79 -22.67
N ASN A 389 -3.28 7.87 -22.41
CA ASN A 389 -3.25 6.56 -23.04
C ASN A 389 -4.46 5.69 -22.62
N ASN A 390 -5.21 5.17 -23.60
CA ASN A 390 -6.37 4.31 -23.35
C ASN A 390 -6.06 3.07 -22.53
N LYS A 391 -4.87 2.46 -22.64
CA LYS A 391 -4.48 1.30 -21.80
C LYS A 391 -4.40 1.66 -20.31
N ILE A 392 -4.00 2.89 -20.00
CA ILE A 392 -3.94 3.39 -18.63
C ILE A 392 -5.36 3.63 -18.11
N LEU A 393 -6.21 4.24 -18.93
CA LEU A 393 -7.63 4.44 -18.61
C LEU A 393 -8.36 3.10 -18.38
N ASP A 394 -8.12 2.11 -19.24
CA ASP A 394 -8.69 0.76 -19.11
C ASP A 394 -8.16 0.05 -17.86
N PHE A 395 -6.86 0.18 -17.54
CA PHE A 395 -6.31 -0.38 -16.30
C PHE A 395 -6.97 0.25 -15.06
N ILE A 396 -7.12 1.57 -15.04
CA ILE A 396 -7.78 2.29 -13.95
C ILE A 396 -9.25 1.85 -13.82
N ALA A 397 -9.97 1.72 -14.93
CA ALA A 397 -11.36 1.28 -14.96
C ALA A 397 -11.54 -0.13 -14.37
N ASN A 398 -10.60 -1.04 -14.62
CA ASN A 398 -10.59 -2.41 -14.08
C ASN A 398 -10.06 -2.52 -12.64
N GLY A 399 -9.49 -1.45 -12.08
CA GLY A 399 -8.95 -1.44 -10.72
C GLY A 399 -10.00 -1.33 -9.63
N ASN A 400 -9.57 -1.39 -8.36
CA ASN A 400 -10.46 -1.29 -7.18
C ASN A 400 -10.53 0.11 -6.55
N ASN A 401 -9.82 1.10 -7.10
CA ASN A 401 -9.77 2.45 -6.51
C ASN A 401 -10.88 3.33 -7.09
N ASN A 402 -11.91 3.61 -6.28
CA ASN A 402 -13.09 4.37 -6.68
C ASN A 402 -12.79 5.85 -6.97
N GLU A 403 -11.88 6.48 -6.22
CA GLU A 403 -11.48 7.87 -6.47
C GLU A 403 -10.79 8.00 -7.85
N LEU A 404 -9.95 7.03 -8.18
CA LEU A 404 -9.32 6.91 -9.49
C LEU A 404 -10.33 6.81 -10.63
N LYS A 405 -11.33 5.94 -10.46
CA LYS A 405 -12.41 5.77 -11.44
C LYS A 405 -13.16 7.09 -11.65
N LYS A 406 -13.52 7.80 -10.57
CA LYS A 406 -14.17 9.12 -10.65
C LYS A 406 -13.36 10.11 -11.48
N MET A 407 -12.03 10.13 -11.32
CA MET A 407 -11.17 11.08 -12.01
C MET A 407 -11.11 10.85 -13.52
N ILE A 408 -11.14 9.59 -13.98
CA ILE A 408 -11.13 9.26 -15.42
C ILE A 408 -12.51 9.38 -16.08
N LEU A 409 -13.60 9.38 -15.30
CA LEU A 409 -14.97 9.46 -15.81
C LEU A 409 -15.33 10.78 -16.52
N ASN A 410 -14.49 11.81 -16.43
CA ASN A 410 -14.64 13.04 -17.25
C ASN A 410 -13.74 13.05 -18.48
N ASN A 411 -12.86 12.06 -18.64
CA ASN A 411 -11.96 11.99 -19.79
C ASN A 411 -12.75 11.65 -21.08
N PRO A 412 -12.63 12.47 -22.15
CA PRO A 412 -13.34 12.26 -23.41
C PRO A 412 -12.84 11.05 -24.21
N SER A 413 -11.62 10.58 -23.96
CA SER A 413 -11.00 9.43 -24.64
C SER A 413 -11.31 8.09 -23.97
N LEU A 414 -11.98 8.10 -22.81
CA LEU A 414 -12.40 6.89 -22.11
C LEU A 414 -13.37 6.08 -22.97
N SER A 415 -13.05 4.80 -23.19
CA SER A 415 -13.82 3.89 -24.04
C SER A 415 -15.20 3.56 -23.44
N SER A 416 -16.18 3.25 -24.28
CA SER A 416 -17.51 2.80 -23.82
C SER A 416 -17.43 1.53 -22.95
N GLU A 417 -16.51 0.62 -23.27
CA GLU A 417 -16.27 -0.59 -22.47
C GLU A 417 -15.76 -0.23 -21.07
N ALA A 418 -14.80 0.70 -20.95
CA ALA A 418 -14.29 1.16 -19.66
C ALA A 418 -15.38 1.87 -18.83
N VAL A 419 -16.25 2.67 -19.48
CA VAL A 419 -17.42 3.29 -18.82
C VAL A 419 -18.36 2.21 -18.28
N PHE A 420 -18.63 1.17 -19.07
CA PHE A 420 -19.49 0.07 -18.66
C PHE A 420 -18.90 -0.75 -17.50
N ILE A 421 -17.58 -0.99 -17.49
CA ILE A 421 -16.88 -1.64 -16.37
C ILE A 421 -17.03 -0.82 -15.08
N ILE A 422 -16.80 0.49 -15.15
CA ILE A 422 -16.97 1.37 -13.98
C ILE A 422 -18.42 1.35 -13.49
N LEU A 423 -19.37 1.41 -14.42
CA LEU A 423 -20.82 1.38 -14.13
C LEU A 423 -21.26 0.10 -13.40
N LYS A 424 -20.65 -1.04 -13.70
CA LYS A 424 -20.90 -2.31 -12.97
C LYS A 424 -20.48 -2.25 -11.52
N SER A 425 -19.38 -1.55 -11.22
CA SER A 425 -18.86 -1.40 -9.86
C SER A 425 -19.45 -0.23 -9.07
N ALA A 426 -20.24 0.63 -9.71
CA ALA A 426 -20.78 1.83 -9.06
C ALA A 426 -22.16 1.55 -8.46
N SER A 427 -22.33 1.70 -7.15
CA SER A 427 -23.61 1.51 -6.44
C SER A 427 -24.68 2.53 -6.83
N VAL A 428 -25.94 2.15 -6.68
CA VAL A 428 -27.10 3.06 -6.78
C VAL A 428 -26.94 4.22 -5.80
N GLY A 429 -27.18 5.45 -6.28
CA GLY A 429 -27.04 6.67 -5.48
C GLY A 429 -25.60 7.14 -5.28
N SER A 430 -24.60 6.43 -5.80
CA SER A 430 -23.20 6.89 -5.72
C SER A 430 -22.92 8.07 -6.66
N GLU A 431 -21.99 8.93 -6.24
CA GLU A 431 -21.50 10.07 -7.03
C GLU A 431 -21.01 9.66 -8.43
N MET A 432 -20.48 8.44 -8.59
CA MET A 432 -20.04 7.91 -9.88
C MET A 432 -21.19 7.85 -10.90
N ILE A 433 -22.41 7.48 -10.47
CA ILE A 433 -23.58 7.44 -11.35
C ILE A 433 -23.95 8.85 -11.84
N ASP A 434 -23.89 9.84 -10.96
CA ASP A 434 -24.14 11.24 -11.31
C ASP A 434 -23.13 11.78 -12.33
N ILE A 435 -21.84 11.42 -12.19
CA ILE A 435 -20.79 11.81 -13.14
C ILE A 435 -21.04 11.15 -14.50
N ILE A 436 -21.31 9.84 -14.54
CA ILE A 436 -21.58 9.11 -15.78
C ILE A 436 -22.81 9.68 -16.49
N SER A 437 -23.86 10.05 -15.75
CA SER A 437 -25.09 10.63 -16.32
C SER A 437 -24.89 11.94 -17.08
N LYS A 438 -23.81 12.68 -16.77
CA LYS A 438 -23.47 13.96 -17.39
C LYS A 438 -22.50 13.82 -18.57
N ARG A 439 -22.01 12.61 -18.87
CA ARG A 439 -21.09 12.38 -20.00
C ARG A 439 -21.78 12.64 -21.34
N ALA A 440 -21.10 13.36 -22.22
CA ALA A 440 -21.60 13.65 -23.57
C ALA A 440 -21.61 12.41 -24.49
N ASN A 441 -20.69 11.47 -24.29
CA ASN A 441 -20.48 10.29 -25.14
C ASN A 441 -20.72 9.01 -24.33
N ILE A 442 -21.98 8.64 -24.14
CA ILE A 442 -22.42 7.39 -23.48
C ILE A 442 -23.18 6.53 -24.49
N ASP A 443 -22.91 5.22 -24.49
CA ASP A 443 -23.63 4.28 -25.34
C ASP A 443 -25.05 4.00 -24.78
N GLU A 444 -25.92 3.46 -25.63
CA GLU A 444 -27.34 3.26 -25.32
C GLU A 444 -27.57 2.33 -24.12
N LEU A 445 -26.76 1.27 -23.99
CA LEU A 445 -26.87 0.29 -22.90
C LEU A 445 -26.45 0.92 -21.57
N SER A 446 -25.29 1.59 -21.54
CA SER A 446 -24.82 2.30 -20.36
C SER A 446 -25.81 3.38 -19.93
N LEU A 447 -26.39 4.13 -20.87
CA LEU A 447 -27.41 5.13 -20.56
C LEU A 447 -28.68 4.51 -19.96
N LYS A 448 -29.14 3.36 -20.47
CA LYS A 448 -30.28 2.62 -19.90
C LYS A 448 -30.03 2.24 -18.43
N ILE A 449 -28.83 1.74 -18.12
CA ILE A 449 -28.45 1.32 -16.76
C ILE A 449 -28.35 2.53 -15.82
N VAL A 450 -27.71 3.62 -16.26
CA VAL A 450 -27.61 4.86 -15.47
C VAL A 450 -28.99 5.41 -15.12
N ASN A 451 -29.90 5.49 -16.10
CA ASN A 451 -31.26 5.96 -15.87
C ASN A 451 -32.02 5.08 -14.87
N LEU A 452 -31.82 3.76 -14.93
CA LEU A 452 -32.40 2.82 -13.96
C LEU A 452 -31.84 3.08 -12.55
N LYS A 453 -30.51 3.18 -12.40
CA LYS A 453 -29.87 3.44 -11.10
C LYS A 453 -30.29 4.79 -10.51
N LEU A 454 -30.40 5.84 -11.32
CA LEU A 454 -30.92 7.16 -10.86
C LEU A 454 -32.37 7.09 -10.39
N LYS A 455 -33.22 6.34 -11.12
CA LYS A 455 -34.62 6.13 -10.71
C LYS A 455 -34.72 5.37 -9.39
N LEU A 456 -33.89 4.35 -9.19
CA LEU A 456 -33.83 3.59 -7.94
C LEU A 456 -33.35 4.45 -6.78
N ALA A 457 -32.28 5.24 -6.98
CA ALA A 457 -31.76 6.15 -5.96
C ALA A 457 -32.84 7.12 -5.45
N LYS A 458 -33.62 7.68 -6.37
CA LYS A 458 -34.73 8.58 -6.04
C LYS A 458 -35.82 7.87 -5.22
N LEU A 459 -36.21 6.65 -5.61
CA LEU A 459 -37.23 5.88 -4.89
C LEU A 459 -36.78 5.50 -3.48
N ILE A 460 -35.52 5.07 -3.33
CA ILE A 460 -34.93 4.74 -2.03
C ILE A 460 -34.93 5.99 -1.13
N GLN A 461 -34.58 7.15 -1.67
CA GLN A 461 -34.61 8.42 -0.92
C GLN A 461 -36.04 8.82 -0.49
N GLU A 462 -37.04 8.55 -1.31
CA GLU A 462 -38.45 8.84 -1.00
C GLU A 462 -39.05 7.84 0.02
N THR A 463 -38.43 6.68 0.23
CA THR A 463 -38.94 5.59 1.10
C THR A 463 -37.82 4.89 1.91
N PRO A 464 -37.07 5.62 2.76
CA PRO A 464 -35.88 5.09 3.44
C PRO A 464 -36.18 3.93 4.39
N ASP A 465 -37.33 3.94 5.07
CA ASP A 465 -37.69 2.93 6.07
C ASP A 465 -38.46 1.74 5.47
N ASN A 466 -38.65 1.71 4.16
CA ASN A 466 -39.51 0.71 3.53
C ASN A 466 -38.90 0.14 2.24
N SER A 467 -37.93 -0.75 2.36
CA SER A 467 -37.34 -1.43 1.19
C SER A 467 -38.25 -2.51 0.57
N SER A 468 -39.42 -2.80 1.14
CA SER A 468 -40.37 -3.80 0.61
C SER A 468 -40.83 -3.46 -0.81
N PHE A 469 -40.88 -2.16 -1.18
CA PHE A 469 -41.22 -1.76 -2.54
C PHE A 469 -40.25 -2.36 -3.57
N LEU A 470 -38.97 -2.59 -3.22
CA LEU A 470 -37.98 -3.19 -4.13
C LEU A 470 -38.34 -4.62 -4.45
N GLN A 471 -38.84 -5.37 -3.47
CA GLN A 471 -39.30 -6.74 -3.66
C GLN A 471 -40.55 -6.80 -4.55
N GLU A 472 -41.41 -5.78 -4.50
CA GLU A 472 -42.57 -5.62 -5.38
C GLU A 472 -42.28 -4.81 -6.66
N SER A 473 -41.03 -4.41 -6.88
CA SER A 473 -40.65 -3.46 -7.94
C SER A 473 -40.48 -4.12 -9.31
N LEU A 474 -40.24 -3.27 -10.31
CA LEU A 474 -39.78 -3.68 -11.64
C LEU A 474 -38.48 -4.51 -11.60
N LEU A 475 -37.66 -4.44 -10.55
CA LEU A 475 -36.45 -5.25 -10.43
C LEU A 475 -36.74 -6.72 -10.19
N SER A 476 -37.89 -7.08 -9.60
CA SER A 476 -38.20 -8.46 -9.23
C SER A 476 -39.02 -9.21 -10.28
N ASN A 477 -39.52 -8.54 -11.31
CA ASN A 477 -40.48 -9.14 -12.25
C ASN A 477 -40.22 -8.86 -13.74
N THR A 478 -39.20 -8.05 -14.06
CA THR A 478 -38.87 -7.66 -15.44
C THR A 478 -37.60 -8.34 -15.92
N ASP A 479 -37.59 -8.81 -17.17
CA ASP A 479 -36.36 -9.23 -17.86
C ASP A 479 -35.58 -7.99 -18.32
N TRP A 480 -34.53 -7.66 -17.58
CA TRP A 480 -33.69 -6.50 -17.87
C TRP A 480 -32.56 -6.78 -18.86
N GLY A 481 -32.32 -8.04 -19.21
CA GLY A 481 -31.13 -8.48 -19.94
C GLY A 481 -29.91 -8.66 -19.04
N LYS A 482 -29.01 -9.58 -19.43
CA LYS A 482 -27.85 -10.02 -18.64
C LYS A 482 -26.97 -8.86 -18.18
N GLU A 483 -26.73 -7.89 -19.05
CA GLU A 483 -25.85 -6.74 -18.81
C GLU A 483 -26.37 -5.83 -17.70
N VAL A 484 -27.69 -5.67 -17.59
CA VAL A 484 -28.32 -4.87 -16.52
C VAL A 484 -28.26 -5.62 -15.20
N PHE A 485 -28.49 -6.94 -15.20
CA PHE A 485 -28.30 -7.76 -14.00
C PHE A 485 -26.85 -7.72 -13.52
N GLU A 486 -25.86 -7.85 -14.42
CA GLU A 486 -24.44 -7.71 -14.08
C GLU A 486 -24.13 -6.36 -13.43
N ALA A 487 -24.76 -5.28 -13.89
CA ALA A 487 -24.52 -3.94 -13.35
C ALA A 487 -25.17 -3.67 -11.98
N LEU A 488 -26.12 -4.49 -11.53
CA LEU A 488 -26.82 -4.33 -10.25
C LEU A 488 -26.49 -5.42 -9.23
N CYS A 489 -25.95 -6.57 -9.65
CA CYS A 489 -25.70 -7.70 -8.75
C CYS A 489 -24.57 -7.48 -7.73
N GLN A 490 -23.73 -6.45 -7.92
CA GLN A 490 -22.64 -6.07 -7.01
C GLN A 490 -22.92 -4.75 -6.29
N ASP A 491 -24.17 -4.27 -6.31
CA ASP A 491 -24.54 -3.02 -5.65
C ASP A 491 -24.33 -3.13 -4.14
N GLU A 492 -23.80 -2.11 -3.46
CA GLU A 492 -23.56 -2.16 -2.00
C GLU A 492 -24.85 -2.34 -1.20
N ASN A 493 -25.99 -1.87 -1.71
CA ASN A 493 -27.28 -2.02 -1.03
C ASN A 493 -27.79 -3.48 -1.15
N PRO A 494 -27.90 -4.22 -0.03
CA PRO A 494 -28.32 -5.62 -0.04
C PRO A 494 -29.78 -5.81 -0.48
N ASP A 495 -30.66 -4.82 -0.30
CA ASP A 495 -32.06 -4.93 -0.73
C ASP A 495 -32.20 -4.92 -2.26
N ILE A 496 -31.32 -4.19 -2.97
CA ILE A 496 -31.25 -4.26 -4.43
C ILE A 496 -30.82 -5.65 -4.87
N ARG A 497 -29.74 -6.18 -4.29
CA ARG A 497 -29.22 -7.52 -4.61
C ARG A 497 -30.26 -8.61 -4.28
N ASN A 498 -30.97 -8.46 -3.18
CA ASN A 498 -32.06 -9.36 -2.77
C ASN A 498 -33.25 -9.30 -3.75
N ALA A 499 -33.66 -8.11 -4.20
CA ALA A 499 -34.72 -7.96 -5.21
C ALA A 499 -34.36 -8.64 -6.54
N LEU A 500 -33.09 -8.54 -6.97
CA LEU A 500 -32.61 -9.27 -8.14
C LEU A 500 -32.66 -10.79 -7.92
N ALA A 501 -32.28 -11.27 -6.74
CA ALA A 501 -32.28 -12.70 -6.41
C ALA A 501 -33.68 -13.34 -6.48
N ILE A 502 -34.75 -12.55 -6.28
CA ILE A 502 -36.15 -13.00 -6.41
C ILE A 502 -36.60 -13.05 -7.88
N ASN A 503 -35.91 -12.36 -8.80
CA ASN A 503 -36.36 -12.19 -10.17
C ASN A 503 -36.40 -13.53 -10.95
N PRO A 504 -37.50 -13.89 -11.63
CA PRO A 504 -37.64 -15.14 -12.38
C PRO A 504 -36.78 -15.22 -13.65
N TYR A 505 -36.32 -14.07 -14.17
CA TYR A 505 -35.48 -13.97 -15.37
C TYR A 505 -33.98 -13.84 -15.04
N ILE A 506 -33.59 -14.02 -13.77
CA ILE A 506 -32.20 -13.91 -13.34
C ILE A 506 -31.33 -14.94 -14.08
N PRO A 507 -30.25 -14.52 -14.78
CA PRO A 507 -29.36 -15.46 -15.46
C PRO A 507 -28.56 -16.34 -14.49
N GLU A 508 -28.26 -17.58 -14.89
CA GLU A 508 -27.47 -18.53 -14.08
C GLU A 508 -26.10 -17.99 -13.64
N SER A 509 -25.45 -17.18 -14.50
CA SER A 509 -24.19 -16.53 -14.18
C SER A 509 -24.32 -15.55 -13.01
N ILE A 510 -25.48 -14.91 -12.86
CA ILE A 510 -25.78 -13.95 -11.78
C ILE A 510 -26.20 -14.68 -10.51
N ILE A 511 -26.99 -15.75 -10.62
CA ILE A 511 -27.27 -16.69 -9.52
C ILE A 511 -25.95 -17.15 -8.87
N SER A 512 -24.99 -17.56 -9.71
CA SER A 512 -23.66 -18.02 -9.26
C SER A 512 -22.83 -16.95 -8.55
N LEU A 513 -23.04 -15.67 -8.89
CA LEU A 513 -22.38 -14.53 -8.23
C LEU A 513 -23.07 -14.21 -6.90
N LEU A 514 -24.40 -14.07 -6.89
CA LEU A 514 -25.18 -13.78 -5.68
C LEU A 514 -25.15 -14.91 -4.64
N PHE A 515 -24.88 -16.16 -5.03
CA PHE A 515 -24.68 -17.22 -4.05
C PHE A 515 -23.37 -17.08 -3.25
N LYS A 516 -22.42 -16.28 -3.75
CA LYS A 516 -21.18 -15.93 -3.05
C LYS A 516 -21.27 -14.60 -2.31
N ASP A 517 -22.47 -14.03 -2.20
CA ASP A 517 -22.70 -12.79 -1.47
C ASP A 517 -22.25 -12.93 -0.02
N GLU A 518 -21.74 -11.86 0.57
CA GLU A 518 -21.35 -11.82 1.97
C GLU A 518 -22.58 -11.94 2.88
N GLU A 519 -23.72 -11.41 2.41
CA GLU A 519 -24.97 -11.41 3.16
C GLU A 519 -25.68 -12.76 3.05
N HIS A 520 -25.80 -13.44 4.19
CA HIS A 520 -26.37 -14.77 4.24
C HIS A 520 -27.82 -14.82 3.75
N LYS A 521 -28.62 -13.78 4.05
CA LYS A 521 -30.01 -13.63 3.59
C LYS A 521 -30.14 -13.68 2.06
N ILE A 522 -29.22 -13.05 1.32
CA ILE A 522 -29.24 -13.03 -0.14
C ILE A 522 -29.01 -14.45 -0.69
N ARG A 523 -28.06 -15.18 -0.10
CA ARG A 523 -27.76 -16.57 -0.49
C ARG A 523 -28.97 -17.48 -0.30
N VAL A 524 -29.70 -17.32 0.80
CA VAL A 524 -30.98 -18.01 1.06
C VAL A 524 -32.03 -17.66 0.00
N THR A 525 -32.18 -16.39 -0.34
CA THR A 525 -33.13 -15.94 -1.38
C THR A 525 -32.81 -16.56 -2.74
N VAL A 526 -31.53 -16.61 -3.13
CA VAL A 526 -31.07 -17.22 -4.39
C VAL A 526 -31.49 -18.69 -4.49
N VAL A 527 -31.28 -19.48 -3.44
CA VAL A 527 -31.65 -20.90 -3.44
C VAL A 527 -33.15 -21.13 -3.22
N SER A 528 -33.86 -20.15 -2.67
CA SER A 528 -35.32 -20.17 -2.56
C SER A 528 -36.00 -19.86 -3.90
N ASN A 529 -35.29 -19.21 -4.83
CA ASN A 529 -35.84 -18.85 -6.13
C ASN A 529 -36.28 -20.13 -6.91
N PRO A 530 -37.55 -20.21 -7.35
CA PRO A 530 -38.06 -21.36 -8.11
C PRO A 530 -37.34 -21.63 -9.44
N TYR A 531 -36.55 -20.70 -9.95
CA TYR A 531 -35.77 -20.84 -11.19
C TYR A 531 -34.31 -21.22 -10.93
N CYS A 532 -33.91 -21.39 -9.67
CA CYS A 532 -32.59 -21.87 -9.30
C CYS A 532 -32.31 -23.25 -9.92
N SER A 533 -31.11 -23.42 -10.50
CA SER A 533 -30.75 -24.66 -11.18
C SER A 533 -30.55 -25.82 -10.21
N LYS A 534 -30.79 -27.05 -10.69
CA LYS A 534 -30.55 -28.27 -9.89
C LYS A 534 -29.09 -28.39 -9.45
N GLU A 535 -28.15 -27.99 -10.30
CA GLU A 535 -26.72 -28.01 -9.99
C GLU A 535 -26.40 -27.04 -8.83
N MET A 536 -26.99 -25.85 -8.86
CA MET A 536 -26.87 -24.86 -7.79
C MET A 536 -27.46 -25.38 -6.47
N LEU A 537 -28.64 -26.01 -6.50
CA LEU A 537 -29.26 -26.62 -5.31
C LEU A 537 -28.42 -27.78 -4.73
N ILE A 538 -27.82 -28.61 -5.58
CA ILE A 538 -26.89 -29.68 -5.15
C ILE A 538 -25.68 -29.06 -4.44
N LYS A 539 -25.10 -28.02 -5.03
CA LYS A 539 -23.95 -27.31 -4.45
C LYS A 539 -24.31 -26.70 -3.09
N ALA A 540 -25.43 -25.98 -3.01
CA ALA A 540 -25.90 -25.35 -1.79
C ALA A 540 -26.25 -26.35 -0.67
N SER A 541 -26.73 -27.56 -1.03
CA SER A 541 -26.98 -28.63 -0.05
C SER A 541 -25.72 -29.21 0.60
N SER A 542 -24.54 -28.83 0.11
CA SER A 542 -23.24 -29.30 0.60
C SER A 542 -22.40 -28.20 1.27
N GLU A 543 -23.03 -27.05 1.57
CA GLU A 543 -22.44 -26.04 2.46
C GLU A 543 -22.07 -26.65 3.83
N SER A 544 -21.13 -26.01 4.54
CA SER A 544 -20.64 -26.43 5.87
C SER A 544 -21.79 -26.71 6.83
N GLU A 545 -21.58 -27.50 7.89
CA GLU A 545 -22.64 -27.81 8.87
C GLU A 545 -22.66 -26.81 10.04
N ASN A 546 -22.87 -25.53 9.73
CA ASN A 546 -23.09 -24.47 10.73
C ASN A 546 -24.53 -23.94 10.71
N TYR A 547 -24.87 -23.05 11.65
CA TYR A 547 -26.21 -22.54 11.85
C TYR A 547 -26.69 -21.76 10.63
N LEU A 548 -25.92 -20.78 10.15
CA LEU A 548 -26.31 -19.95 9.01
C LEU A 548 -26.53 -20.82 7.76
N SER A 549 -25.54 -21.63 7.39
CA SER A 549 -25.65 -22.58 6.27
C SER A 549 -26.82 -23.57 6.40
N SER A 550 -27.31 -23.87 7.61
CA SER A 550 -28.50 -24.69 7.79
C SER A 550 -29.75 -24.02 7.22
N LEU A 551 -29.85 -22.69 7.26
CA LEU A 551 -30.94 -21.93 6.66
C LEU A 551 -30.90 -21.99 5.13
N ILE A 552 -29.70 -22.02 4.53
CA ILE A 552 -29.53 -22.31 3.09
C ILE A 552 -30.03 -23.73 2.79
N ARG A 553 -29.62 -24.73 3.57
CA ARG A 553 -30.06 -26.11 3.38
C ARG A 553 -31.57 -26.27 3.58
N LYS A 554 -32.16 -25.53 4.53
CA LYS A 554 -33.61 -25.42 4.74
C LYS A 554 -34.29 -24.87 3.48
N ALA A 555 -33.80 -23.76 2.93
CA ALA A 555 -34.35 -23.18 1.71
C ALA A 555 -34.22 -24.11 0.50
N VAL A 556 -33.09 -24.83 0.37
CA VAL A 556 -32.92 -25.90 -0.63
C VAL A 556 -33.99 -26.98 -0.43
N ALA A 557 -34.23 -27.41 0.82
CA ALA A 557 -35.23 -28.42 1.13
C ALA A 557 -36.67 -27.97 0.81
N LEU A 558 -36.96 -26.66 0.88
CA LEU A 558 -38.26 -26.09 0.51
C LEU A 558 -38.41 -25.82 -0.99
N ASN A 559 -37.31 -25.76 -1.74
CA ASN A 559 -37.35 -25.47 -3.17
C ASN A 559 -37.86 -26.69 -3.97
N ALA A 560 -38.98 -26.52 -4.68
CA ALA A 560 -39.63 -27.57 -5.45
C ALA A 560 -38.74 -28.24 -6.53
N ASN A 561 -37.69 -27.57 -6.99
CA ASN A 561 -36.74 -28.12 -7.97
C ASN A 561 -35.62 -28.98 -7.35
N ALA A 562 -35.55 -29.06 -6.01
CA ALA A 562 -34.53 -29.82 -5.32
C ALA A 562 -34.56 -31.30 -5.73
N PRO A 563 -33.44 -31.87 -6.20
CA PRO A 563 -33.37 -33.28 -6.56
C PRO A 563 -33.69 -34.19 -5.38
N LYS A 564 -34.36 -35.32 -5.62
CA LYS A 564 -34.70 -36.29 -4.56
C LYS A 564 -33.47 -36.72 -3.75
N GLU A 565 -32.33 -36.96 -4.40
CA GLU A 565 -31.09 -37.33 -3.73
C GLU A 565 -30.63 -36.29 -2.70
N VAL A 566 -30.81 -35.00 -2.99
CA VAL A 566 -30.54 -33.91 -2.05
C VAL A 566 -31.50 -33.97 -0.88
N ILE A 567 -32.81 -34.15 -1.14
CA ILE A 567 -33.81 -34.28 -0.07
C ILE A 567 -33.52 -35.48 0.83
N ASP A 568 -33.15 -36.63 0.26
CA ASP A 568 -32.81 -37.85 1.01
C ASP A 568 -31.59 -37.65 1.93
N LYS A 569 -30.65 -36.77 1.53
CA LYS A 569 -29.53 -36.33 2.36
C LYS A 569 -30.01 -35.41 3.49
N LEU A 570 -30.83 -34.40 3.18
CA LEU A 570 -31.31 -33.38 4.13
C LEU A 570 -32.29 -33.94 5.17
N LEU A 571 -32.94 -35.08 4.93
CA LEU A 571 -33.69 -35.81 5.95
C LEU A 571 -32.84 -36.26 7.15
N LYS A 572 -31.50 -36.25 7.01
CA LYS A 572 -30.54 -36.64 8.06
C LYS A 572 -29.70 -35.46 8.53
N ASP A 573 -30.11 -34.23 8.22
CA ASP A 573 -29.36 -33.02 8.58
C ASP A 573 -29.21 -32.87 10.10
N LYS A 574 -28.13 -32.26 10.55
CA LYS A 574 -27.91 -31.95 11.97
C LYS A 574 -29.02 -31.05 12.52
N TYR A 575 -29.52 -30.09 11.73
CA TYR A 575 -30.48 -29.10 12.18
C TYR A 575 -31.92 -29.52 11.93
N ARG A 576 -32.73 -29.48 12.97
CA ARG A 576 -34.11 -30.00 12.99
C ARG A 576 -35.07 -29.32 12.01
N TRP A 577 -34.96 -28.00 11.83
CA TRP A 577 -35.77 -27.27 10.84
C TRP A 577 -35.44 -27.64 9.39
N VAL A 578 -34.21 -28.10 9.12
CA VAL A 578 -33.82 -28.63 7.79
C VAL A 578 -34.49 -29.96 7.55
N ARG A 579 -34.45 -30.86 8.54
CA ARG A 579 -35.12 -32.16 8.49
C ARG A 579 -36.63 -32.02 8.33
N GLU A 580 -37.27 -31.13 9.11
CA GLU A 580 -38.70 -30.81 8.99
C GLU A 580 -39.05 -30.33 7.57
N SER A 581 -38.26 -29.40 7.03
CA SER A 581 -38.47 -28.87 5.68
C SER A 581 -38.28 -29.94 4.61
N ALA A 582 -37.24 -30.77 4.72
CA ALA A 582 -36.99 -31.89 3.79
C ALA A 582 -38.13 -32.91 3.81
N ALA A 583 -38.67 -33.23 4.99
CA ALA A 583 -39.80 -34.13 5.14
C ALA A 583 -41.10 -33.59 4.53
N SER A 584 -41.27 -32.27 4.46
CA SER A 584 -42.41 -31.64 3.78
C SER A 584 -42.31 -31.63 2.25
N HIS A 585 -41.14 -31.96 1.68
CA HIS A 585 -40.90 -31.78 0.26
C HIS A 585 -41.68 -32.76 -0.63
N SER A 586 -42.21 -32.26 -1.75
CA SER A 586 -43.08 -33.01 -2.67
C SER A 586 -42.42 -34.19 -3.39
N SER A 587 -41.09 -34.32 -3.32
CA SER A 587 -40.36 -35.47 -3.87
C SER A 587 -40.57 -36.76 -3.07
N ILE A 588 -40.95 -36.67 -1.80
CA ILE A 588 -41.30 -37.81 -0.95
C ILE A 588 -42.71 -38.27 -1.33
N LYS A 589 -42.82 -39.48 -1.86
CA LYS A 589 -44.10 -40.02 -2.34
C LYS A 589 -44.89 -40.69 -1.22
N THR A 590 -46.21 -40.82 -1.41
CA THR A 590 -47.13 -41.46 -0.46
C THR A 590 -46.66 -42.84 0.04
N GLU A 591 -46.04 -43.65 -0.83
CA GLU A 591 -45.50 -44.98 -0.50
C GLU A 591 -44.30 -44.92 0.48
N GLU A 592 -43.52 -43.84 0.45
CA GLU A 592 -42.33 -43.64 1.28
C GLU A 592 -42.69 -43.07 2.67
N ILE A 593 -43.78 -42.30 2.78
CA ILE A 593 -44.17 -41.59 4.00
C ILE A 593 -44.32 -42.55 5.19
N MET A 594 -45.11 -43.61 5.04
CA MET A 594 -45.31 -44.57 6.14
C MET A 594 -44.04 -45.36 6.47
N SER A 595 -43.17 -45.59 5.48
CA SER A 595 -41.86 -46.21 5.73
C SER A 595 -40.97 -45.29 6.59
N ILE A 596 -41.02 -43.97 6.35
CA ILE A 596 -40.31 -42.99 7.19
C ILE A 596 -40.90 -42.95 8.60
N VAL A 597 -42.24 -42.93 8.73
CA VAL A 597 -42.93 -42.94 10.02
C VAL A 597 -42.57 -44.18 10.85
N GLU A 598 -42.59 -45.36 10.24
CA GLU A 598 -42.22 -46.63 10.88
C GLU A 598 -40.73 -46.67 11.25
N ALA A 599 -39.86 -46.07 10.45
CA ALA A 599 -38.42 -45.98 10.76
C ALA A 599 -38.13 -45.10 12.00
N GLN A 600 -39.05 -44.21 12.38
CA GLN A 600 -38.98 -43.42 13.61
C GLN A 600 -39.54 -44.15 14.85
N GLU A 601 -39.92 -45.42 14.74
CA GLU A 601 -40.40 -46.23 15.87
C GLU A 601 -39.23 -47.02 16.48
N LYS A 602 -38.38 -46.36 17.28
CA LYS A 602 -37.37 -47.07 18.08
C LYS A 602 -37.85 -47.16 19.52
N ASP A 603 -38.26 -48.35 19.93
CA ASP A 603 -38.51 -48.65 21.35
C ASP A 603 -37.17 -48.78 22.08
N ILE A 604 -36.85 -47.79 22.92
CA ILE A 604 -35.71 -47.84 23.84
C ILE A 604 -36.31 -47.88 25.25
N ASN A 605 -36.20 -49.04 25.91
CA ASN A 605 -36.67 -49.26 27.29
C ASN A 605 -38.16 -48.92 27.55
N GLY A 606 -39.04 -49.10 26.56
CA GLY A 606 -40.47 -48.82 26.68
C GLY A 606 -40.88 -47.39 26.30
N VAL A 607 -39.94 -46.57 25.83
CA VAL A 607 -40.18 -45.22 25.30
C VAL A 607 -39.98 -45.25 23.79
N LEU A 608 -41.01 -44.86 23.04
CA LEU A 608 -40.92 -44.65 21.60
C LEU A 608 -40.06 -43.41 21.35
N THR A 609 -38.85 -43.61 20.83
CA THR A 609 -37.92 -42.54 20.46
C THR A 609 -37.84 -42.42 18.94
N GLY A 610 -37.80 -41.19 18.44
CA GLY A 610 -37.70 -40.90 17.01
C GLY A 610 -37.63 -39.39 16.77
N ASP A 611 -37.46 -39.00 15.51
CA ASP A 611 -37.31 -37.60 15.15
C ASP A 611 -38.66 -36.87 15.07
N TYR A 612 -38.93 -36.05 16.07
CA TYR A 612 -40.15 -35.25 16.19
C TYR A 612 -40.38 -34.35 14.95
N TYR A 613 -39.31 -33.76 14.43
CA TYR A 613 -39.36 -32.75 13.37
C TYR A 613 -39.55 -33.38 11.99
N LEU A 614 -39.03 -34.59 11.75
CA LEU A 614 -39.38 -35.37 10.56
C LEU A 614 -40.88 -35.66 10.51
N LEU A 615 -41.48 -36.09 11.62
CA LEU A 615 -42.92 -36.38 11.68
C LEU A 615 -43.75 -35.11 11.45
N LYS A 616 -43.34 -33.98 12.05
CA LYS A 616 -44.00 -32.68 11.85
C LYS A 616 -43.92 -32.22 10.38
N GLY A 617 -42.77 -32.40 9.73
CA GLY A 617 -42.60 -32.09 8.32
C GLY A 617 -43.48 -32.94 7.40
N LEU A 618 -43.62 -34.23 7.69
CA LEU A 618 -44.49 -35.13 6.93
C LEU A 618 -45.97 -34.74 7.00
N LEU A 619 -46.44 -34.13 8.10
CA LEU A 619 -47.82 -33.59 8.18
C LEU A 619 -48.08 -32.51 7.13
N ASN A 620 -47.05 -31.72 6.81
CA ASN A 620 -47.09 -30.64 5.84
C ASN A 620 -46.77 -31.11 4.41
N ASN A 621 -46.41 -32.38 4.23
CA ASN A 621 -46.09 -32.93 2.92
C ASN A 621 -47.36 -33.02 2.03
N PRO A 622 -47.34 -32.49 0.79
CA PRO A 622 -48.51 -32.49 -0.08
C PRO A 622 -48.97 -33.91 -0.50
N ASN A 623 -48.11 -34.92 -0.39
CA ASN A 623 -48.41 -36.32 -0.71
C ASN A 623 -48.85 -37.14 0.50
N CYS A 624 -48.94 -36.55 1.71
CA CYS A 624 -49.38 -37.24 2.92
C CYS A 624 -50.91 -37.34 2.96
N ALA A 625 -51.44 -38.57 2.92
CA ALA A 625 -52.87 -38.80 3.01
C ALA A 625 -53.43 -38.42 4.39
N GLU A 626 -54.68 -37.93 4.44
CA GLU A 626 -55.35 -37.54 5.70
C GLU A 626 -55.39 -38.67 6.74
N ALA A 627 -55.55 -39.92 6.29
CA ALA A 627 -55.52 -41.09 7.17
C ALA A 627 -54.13 -41.29 7.83
N ASP A 628 -53.05 -40.94 7.14
CA ASP A 628 -51.69 -41.06 7.67
C ASP A 628 -51.33 -39.84 8.54
N LYS A 629 -51.81 -38.64 8.19
CA LYS A 629 -51.73 -37.47 9.09
C LYS A 629 -52.37 -37.73 10.44
N ALA A 630 -53.51 -38.41 10.48
CA ALA A 630 -54.16 -38.79 11.73
C ALA A 630 -53.27 -39.72 12.59
N LYS A 631 -52.57 -40.69 11.97
CA LYS A 631 -51.63 -41.57 12.66
C LYS A 631 -50.41 -40.81 13.19
N ILE A 632 -49.84 -39.92 12.38
CA ILE A 632 -48.70 -39.08 12.78
C ILE A 632 -49.09 -38.17 13.96
N ASN A 633 -50.26 -37.53 13.92
CA ASN A 633 -50.76 -36.71 15.02
C ASN A 633 -50.95 -37.48 16.33
N VAL A 634 -51.38 -38.75 16.27
CA VAL A 634 -51.45 -39.61 17.46
C VAL A 634 -50.06 -39.86 18.04
N LYS A 635 -49.04 -40.03 17.19
CA LYS A 635 -47.65 -40.24 17.61
C LYS A 635 -47.03 -38.99 18.23
N LEU A 636 -47.23 -37.81 17.64
CA LEU A 636 -46.72 -36.55 18.19
C LEU A 636 -47.31 -36.23 19.58
N LYS A 637 -48.51 -36.76 19.90
CA LYS A 637 -49.14 -36.64 21.23
C LYS A 637 -48.65 -37.68 22.25
N SER A 638 -47.89 -38.68 21.82
CA SER A 638 -47.35 -39.71 22.72
C SER A 638 -46.04 -39.22 23.37
N ALA A 639 -45.89 -39.45 24.67
CA ALA A 639 -44.85 -38.85 25.53
C ALA A 639 -43.42 -39.40 25.34
N GLY A 640 -42.97 -39.59 24.09
CA GLY A 640 -41.64 -40.18 23.78
C GLY A 640 -40.82 -39.45 22.71
N TYR A 641 -41.40 -38.49 21.99
CA TYR A 641 -40.68 -37.67 21.02
C TYR A 641 -40.19 -36.39 21.73
N GLU A 642 -38.92 -36.37 22.12
CA GLU A 642 -38.29 -35.22 22.76
C GLU A 642 -38.18 -34.05 21.78
N GLN A 643 -38.54 -32.85 22.25
CA GLN A 643 -38.30 -31.60 21.53
C GLN A 643 -36.85 -31.16 21.78
N GLU A 644 -36.24 -30.57 20.77
CA GLU A 644 -34.87 -30.08 20.82
C GLU A 644 -34.88 -28.55 20.96
N PHE A 645 -34.06 -28.02 21.87
CA PHE A 645 -33.90 -26.59 22.11
C PHE A 645 -32.44 -26.19 21.92
N ASP A 646 -32.24 -24.99 21.40
CA ASP A 646 -30.92 -24.38 21.16
C ASP A 646 -30.79 -23.10 21.98
N THR A 647 -29.64 -22.88 22.61
CA THR A 647 -29.35 -21.63 23.30
C THR A 647 -28.78 -20.60 22.34
N TYR A 648 -29.43 -19.44 22.25
CA TYR A 648 -28.97 -18.29 21.49
C TYR A 648 -28.51 -17.21 22.47
N THR A 649 -27.47 -16.47 22.11
CA THR A 649 -26.98 -15.35 22.92
C THR A 649 -27.08 -14.06 22.14
N LEU A 650 -27.60 -12.99 22.75
CA LEU A 650 -27.54 -11.61 22.24
C LEU A 650 -26.46 -10.84 22.99
N GLY A 651 -25.74 -9.97 22.29
CA GLY A 651 -24.65 -9.18 22.87
C GLY A 651 -24.15 -8.04 21.99
N PHE A 652 -22.93 -7.60 22.28
CA PHE A 652 -22.31 -6.42 21.66
C PHE A 652 -20.83 -6.68 21.33
N ASN A 653 -20.46 -6.49 20.05
CA ASN A 653 -19.08 -6.55 19.58
C ASN A 653 -18.38 -5.17 19.54
N CYS A 654 -19.13 -4.07 19.66
CA CYS A 654 -18.58 -2.71 19.77
C CYS A 654 -18.54 -2.24 21.24
N PRO A 655 -17.72 -1.23 21.59
CA PRO A 655 -17.81 -0.59 22.90
C PRO A 655 -19.17 0.10 23.03
N CYS A 656 -20.05 -0.48 23.84
CA CYS A 656 -21.26 0.14 24.37
C CYS A 656 -21.09 0.26 25.89
N TYR A 657 -21.76 1.20 26.53
CA TYR A 657 -21.58 1.45 27.95
C TYR A 657 -22.78 0.85 28.69
N PRO A 658 -22.63 -0.31 29.36
CA PRO A 658 -23.59 -0.71 30.38
C PRO A 658 -23.47 0.31 31.51
N SER A 659 -24.63 0.80 31.93
CA SER A 659 -24.74 1.72 33.03
C SER A 659 -25.50 1.07 34.17
N GLU A 660 -24.99 1.26 35.38
CA GLU A 660 -25.85 1.34 36.54
C GLU A 660 -26.29 2.79 36.65
N ASP A 661 -27.58 3.03 36.45
CA ASP A 661 -28.18 4.34 36.60
C ASP A 661 -29.00 4.36 37.90
N VAL A 662 -28.64 5.27 38.78
CA VAL A 662 -29.21 5.42 40.13
C VAL A 662 -29.63 6.86 40.39
N ALA A 663 -30.74 7.03 41.08
CA ALA A 663 -31.09 8.32 41.65
C ALA A 663 -31.82 8.17 42.98
N GLY A 664 -31.40 9.00 43.94
CA GLY A 664 -31.97 8.98 45.29
C GLY A 664 -31.72 10.23 46.10
N ASP A 665 -32.44 10.33 47.22
CA ASP A 665 -32.38 11.49 48.12
C ASP A 665 -31.05 11.57 48.85
N VAL A 666 -30.55 12.79 49.06
CA VAL A 666 -29.39 13.05 49.91
C VAL A 666 -29.83 13.91 51.09
N GLU A 667 -29.61 13.42 52.30
CA GLU A 667 -30.00 14.13 53.51
C GLU A 667 -29.14 15.41 53.68
N LEU A 668 -29.78 16.50 54.14
CA LEU A 668 -29.10 17.78 54.37
C LEU A 668 -27.90 17.63 55.34
N ASP A 669 -28.02 16.76 56.33
CA ASP A 669 -26.96 16.49 57.30
C ASP A 669 -25.72 15.84 56.67
N ASP A 670 -25.92 15.04 55.62
CA ASP A 670 -24.84 14.41 54.87
C ASP A 670 -24.14 15.47 54.00
N VAL A 671 -24.89 16.37 53.35
CA VAL A 671 -24.35 17.54 52.62
C VAL A 671 -23.53 18.46 53.53
N ILE A 672 -24.02 18.75 54.74
CA ILE A 672 -23.28 19.54 55.74
C ILE A 672 -21.99 18.84 56.16
N THR A 673 -22.04 17.53 56.35
CA THR A 673 -20.86 16.73 56.72
C THR A 673 -19.82 16.80 55.60
N ALA A 674 -20.24 16.59 54.36
CA ALA A 674 -19.44 16.76 53.15
C ALA A 674 -18.68 18.10 53.14
N ILE A 675 -19.40 19.21 53.29
CA ILE A 675 -18.83 20.56 53.26
C ILE A 675 -17.82 20.76 54.41
N THR A 676 -18.19 20.38 55.62
CA THR A 676 -17.35 20.61 56.80
C THR A 676 -16.10 19.72 56.82
N GLU A 677 -16.18 18.52 56.28
CA GLU A 677 -15.08 17.54 56.26
C GLU A 677 -14.28 17.54 54.96
N TYR A 678 -14.56 18.44 54.01
CA TYR A 678 -13.93 18.46 52.69
C TYR A 678 -12.39 18.30 52.69
N GLU A 679 -11.91 17.29 51.96
CA GLU A 679 -10.48 16.94 51.79
C GLU A 679 -9.97 17.04 50.35
N GLY A 680 -10.78 17.49 49.38
CA GLY A 680 -10.33 17.78 48.01
C GLY A 680 -10.73 16.80 46.90
N ASP A 681 -11.39 15.68 47.21
CA ASP A 681 -11.89 14.71 46.23
C ASP A 681 -13.36 14.36 46.51
N TRP A 682 -14.26 15.07 45.82
CA TRP A 682 -15.71 14.88 45.97
C TRP A 682 -16.20 13.55 45.42
N THR A 683 -15.62 13.08 44.32
CA THR A 683 -16.00 11.81 43.71
C THR A 683 -15.66 10.65 44.64
N GLY A 684 -14.48 10.68 45.28
CA GLY A 684 -14.10 9.73 46.33
C GLY A 684 -15.00 9.82 47.57
N TYR A 685 -15.38 11.03 48.00
CA TYR A 685 -16.25 11.22 49.17
C TYR A 685 -17.66 10.65 48.98
N VAL A 686 -18.27 10.89 47.81
CA VAL A 686 -19.61 10.35 47.44
C VAL A 686 -19.57 8.82 47.39
N TRP A 687 -18.49 8.26 46.86
CA TRP A 687 -18.27 6.81 46.83
C TRP A 687 -18.07 6.22 48.23
N ASP A 688 -17.25 6.82 49.09
CA ASP A 688 -16.95 6.28 50.43
C ASP A 688 -18.15 6.37 51.40
N ASN A 689 -19.15 7.20 51.09
CA ASN A 689 -20.35 7.41 51.92
C ASN A 689 -21.64 6.83 51.31
N ASP A 690 -21.53 5.98 50.28
CA ASP A 690 -22.66 5.25 49.67
C ASP A 690 -23.81 6.11 49.12
N TRP A 691 -23.53 7.34 48.66
CA TRP A 691 -24.53 8.23 48.03
C TRP A 691 -24.98 7.78 46.62
N TYR A 692 -24.55 6.59 46.20
CA TYR A 692 -24.83 5.95 44.92
C TYR A 692 -25.77 4.74 45.04
N GLY A 693 -26.00 4.18 46.24
CA GLY A 693 -26.90 3.02 46.44
C GLY A 693 -28.31 3.41 46.88
N ILE A 694 -28.79 4.60 46.48
CA ILE A 694 -30.05 5.16 46.95
C ILE A 694 -31.11 4.95 45.87
N ASP A 695 -31.89 3.89 45.98
CA ASP A 695 -32.83 3.43 44.94
C ASP A 695 -34.23 4.07 45.06
N ASN A 696 -34.30 5.32 45.52
CA ASN A 696 -35.59 5.96 45.85
C ASN A 696 -36.38 6.40 44.59
N TYR A 697 -35.70 6.72 43.48
CA TYR A 697 -36.34 7.22 42.26
C TYR A 697 -36.26 6.26 41.09
N TYR A 698 -35.05 5.82 40.79
CA TYR A 698 -34.81 4.74 39.87
C TYR A 698 -33.50 4.06 40.24
N HIS A 699 -33.48 2.77 39.96
CA HIS A 699 -32.29 1.95 40.00
C HIS A 699 -32.42 0.97 38.84
N SER A 700 -31.59 1.13 37.84
CA SER A 700 -31.60 0.23 36.70
C SER A 700 -30.20 -0.21 36.33
N TYR A 701 -30.12 -1.47 35.95
CA TYR A 701 -28.91 -2.12 35.48
C TYR A 701 -29.17 -2.65 34.09
N GLY A 702 -28.38 -2.23 33.12
CA GLY A 702 -28.56 -2.75 31.77
C GLY A 702 -27.73 -2.02 30.74
N MET A 703 -28.17 -2.18 29.50
CA MET A 703 -27.57 -1.53 28.35
C MET A 703 -28.46 -0.39 27.87
N GLN A 704 -27.92 0.81 27.68
CA GLN A 704 -28.67 1.93 27.11
C GLN A 704 -29.04 1.71 25.63
N ASP A 705 -28.34 0.80 24.94
CA ASP A 705 -28.57 0.43 23.54
C ASP A 705 -29.15 -1.00 23.43
N THR A 706 -29.90 -1.27 22.36
CA THR A 706 -30.32 -2.65 22.01
C THR A 706 -29.15 -3.47 21.47
N ALA A 707 -29.18 -4.78 21.74
CA ALA A 707 -28.17 -5.72 21.29
C ALA A 707 -28.00 -5.68 19.77
N ARG A 708 -26.73 -5.78 19.32
CA ARG A 708 -26.34 -5.61 17.91
C ARG A 708 -25.72 -6.86 17.31
N ASP A 709 -25.54 -7.92 18.12
CA ASP A 709 -24.94 -9.15 17.67
C ASP A 709 -25.66 -10.35 18.29
N VAL A 710 -25.68 -11.46 17.55
CA VAL A 710 -26.16 -12.77 18.01
C VAL A 710 -25.07 -13.84 17.84
N GLU A 711 -24.90 -14.65 18.88
CA GLU A 711 -24.10 -15.87 18.86
C GLU A 711 -25.05 -17.06 18.79
N TYR A 712 -24.87 -17.86 17.75
CA TYR A 712 -25.63 -19.07 17.50
C TYR A 712 -25.06 -20.27 18.29
N PRO A 713 -25.82 -21.37 18.46
CA PRO A 713 -25.42 -22.52 19.29
C PRO A 713 -24.08 -23.19 18.92
N ASP A 714 -23.59 -22.97 17.70
CA ASP A 714 -22.32 -23.49 17.21
C ASP A 714 -21.16 -22.48 17.27
N GLY A 715 -21.38 -21.32 17.92
CA GLY A 715 -20.43 -20.21 18.04
C GLY A 715 -20.36 -19.31 16.81
N THR A 716 -21.24 -19.51 15.81
CA THR A 716 -21.34 -18.58 14.67
C THR A 716 -21.88 -17.24 15.14
N MET A 717 -21.34 -16.14 14.61
CA MET A 717 -21.67 -14.78 15.02
C MET A 717 -22.27 -14.01 13.85
N GLU A 718 -23.31 -13.22 14.09
CA GLU A 718 -23.94 -12.36 13.09
C GLU A 718 -24.35 -11.02 13.72
N SER A 719 -24.14 -9.92 12.98
CA SER A 719 -24.63 -8.61 13.40
C SER A 719 -26.11 -8.47 13.05
N ILE A 720 -26.88 -7.97 14.00
CA ILE A 720 -28.33 -7.85 13.93
C ILE A 720 -28.77 -6.42 14.25
N TYR A 721 -30.00 -6.09 13.86
CA TYR A 721 -30.65 -4.85 14.25
C TYR A 721 -31.95 -5.18 14.97
N ILE A 722 -32.02 -4.83 16.25
CA ILE A 722 -33.23 -4.90 17.07
C ILE A 722 -33.75 -3.48 17.21
N ALA A 723 -34.96 -3.23 16.73
CA ALA A 723 -35.57 -1.92 16.80
C ALA A 723 -35.87 -1.55 18.27
N PRO A 724 -35.58 -0.30 18.70
CA PRO A 724 -35.97 0.17 20.03
C PRO A 724 -37.50 0.19 20.16
N ASN A 725 -37.98 0.08 21.39
CA ASN A 725 -39.41 0.12 21.72
C ASN A 725 -39.76 1.42 22.48
N PRO A 726 -39.98 2.55 21.79
CA PRO A 726 -40.27 3.83 22.44
C PRO A 726 -41.66 3.89 23.09
N ASP A 727 -42.51 2.90 22.83
CA ASP A 727 -43.82 2.77 23.48
C ASP A 727 -43.72 2.12 24.87
N ASP A 728 -42.55 1.60 25.25
CA ASP A 728 -42.28 1.12 26.60
C ASP A 728 -42.32 2.32 27.58
N PRO A 729 -43.14 2.26 28.66
CA PRO A 729 -43.26 3.36 29.63
C PRO A 729 -41.94 3.74 30.29
N ASP A 730 -40.99 2.80 30.38
CA ASP A 730 -39.69 2.96 31.04
C ASP A 730 -38.55 3.14 30.01
N TYR A 731 -38.88 3.44 28.75
CA TYR A 731 -37.91 3.67 27.66
C TYR A 731 -36.90 4.79 27.96
N ASN A 732 -37.28 5.80 28.74
CA ASN A 732 -36.38 6.89 29.12
C ASN A 732 -36.17 6.89 30.64
N THR A 733 -34.93 7.16 31.07
CA THR A 733 -34.65 7.53 32.45
C THR A 733 -35.41 8.82 32.82
N PRO A 734 -36.05 8.90 33.99
CA PRO A 734 -36.70 10.12 34.45
C PRO A 734 -35.73 11.31 34.43
N SER A 735 -36.21 12.45 33.93
CA SER A 735 -35.37 13.66 33.91
C SER A 735 -35.14 14.20 35.32
N VAL A 736 -34.04 14.93 35.51
CA VAL A 736 -33.68 15.59 36.77
C VAL A 736 -34.81 16.53 37.22
N GLU A 737 -35.46 17.22 36.28
CA GLU A 737 -36.64 18.06 36.54
C GLU A 737 -37.87 17.24 36.96
N GLU A 738 -38.12 16.09 36.34
CA GLU A 738 -39.24 15.20 36.70
C GLU A 738 -39.09 14.62 38.10
N ILE A 739 -37.85 14.36 38.55
CA ILE A 739 -37.55 13.98 39.93
C ILE A 739 -37.82 15.16 40.88
N ALA A 740 -37.31 16.35 40.55
CA ALA A 740 -37.46 17.54 41.37
C ALA A 740 -38.92 17.98 41.57
N GLU A 741 -39.80 17.74 40.59
CA GLU A 741 -41.24 17.99 40.74
C GLU A 741 -41.87 17.22 41.92
N ARG A 742 -41.33 16.05 42.25
CA ARG A 742 -41.80 15.15 43.32
C ARG A 742 -41.26 15.54 44.70
N LEU A 743 -40.21 16.37 44.73
CA LEU A 743 -39.47 16.75 45.92
C LEU A 743 -39.97 18.06 46.55
N THR A 744 -39.67 18.22 47.84
CA THR A 744 -39.84 19.48 48.57
C THR A 744 -38.75 20.47 48.18
N PRO A 745 -39.06 21.76 47.96
CA PRO A 745 -38.03 22.78 47.75
C PRO A 745 -37.00 22.78 48.89
N GLY A 746 -35.73 22.88 48.55
CA GLY A 746 -34.61 22.78 49.49
C GLY A 746 -34.08 21.36 49.74
N SER A 747 -34.66 20.34 49.11
CA SER A 747 -34.15 18.96 49.19
C SER A 747 -32.96 18.77 48.26
N PHE A 748 -32.07 17.85 48.61
CA PHE A 748 -30.96 17.40 47.77
C PHE A 748 -31.24 15.97 47.27
N PHE A 749 -30.78 15.67 46.07
CA PHE A 749 -30.78 14.33 45.53
C PHE A 749 -29.55 14.13 44.65
N SER A 750 -29.06 12.90 44.55
CA SER A 750 -27.97 12.53 43.66
C SER A 750 -28.51 11.76 42.46
N THR A 751 -27.85 11.92 41.32
CA THR A 751 -27.88 10.93 40.24
C THR A 751 -26.48 10.37 40.07
N GLY A 752 -26.40 9.07 39.78
CA GLY A 752 -25.15 8.40 39.47
C GLY A 752 -25.28 7.58 38.21
N CYS A 753 -24.26 7.67 37.38
CA CYS A 753 -24.02 6.71 36.30
C CYS A 753 -22.67 6.05 36.55
N SER A 754 -22.68 4.73 36.73
CA SER A 754 -21.49 3.91 36.87
C SER A 754 -21.28 3.07 35.61
N TYR A 755 -20.06 3.03 35.09
CA TYR A 755 -19.75 2.24 33.90
C TYR A 755 -19.18 0.89 34.28
N GLU A 756 -19.96 -0.16 34.06
CA GLU A 756 -19.58 -1.51 34.50
C GLU A 756 -18.90 -2.33 33.40
N LYS A 757 -18.00 -3.23 33.81
CA LYS A 757 -17.56 -4.33 32.94
C LYS A 757 -17.84 -5.63 33.64
N THR A 758 -18.45 -6.55 32.91
CA THR A 758 -18.76 -7.88 33.42
C THR A 758 -17.54 -8.78 33.28
N SER A 759 -17.32 -9.69 34.24
CA SER A 759 -16.22 -10.66 34.18
C SER A 759 -16.50 -11.83 33.23
N ASP A 760 -17.78 -12.16 33.02
CA ASP A 760 -18.25 -13.34 32.24
C ASP A 760 -19.13 -12.97 31.02
N GLY A 761 -19.18 -11.69 30.64
CA GLY A 761 -19.99 -11.20 29.53
C GLY A 761 -19.32 -11.28 28.15
N TRP A 762 -20.12 -11.07 27.10
CA TRP A 762 -19.66 -11.06 25.71
C TRP A 762 -18.72 -9.87 25.49
N ASN A 763 -17.44 -10.10 25.20
CA ASN A 763 -16.40 -9.06 25.16
C ASN A 763 -16.32 -8.20 26.44
N ASN A 764 -16.66 -8.79 27.60
CA ASN A 764 -16.83 -8.11 28.89
C ASN A 764 -18.09 -7.21 28.99
N TRP A 765 -19.01 -7.28 28.03
CA TRP A 765 -20.32 -6.61 28.02
C TRP A 765 -21.47 -7.57 28.35
N MET A 766 -22.61 -7.02 28.78
CA MET A 766 -23.81 -7.79 29.10
C MET A 766 -24.24 -8.68 27.93
N LYS A 767 -24.63 -9.91 28.25
CA LYS A 767 -25.15 -10.89 27.29
C LYS A 767 -26.49 -11.44 27.77
N TYR A 768 -27.38 -11.72 26.84
CA TYR A 768 -28.72 -12.22 27.11
C TYR A 768 -28.91 -13.55 26.41
N THR A 769 -29.46 -14.56 27.07
CA THR A 769 -29.64 -15.88 26.46
C THR A 769 -31.08 -16.34 26.49
N ALA A 770 -31.51 -17.04 25.44
CA ALA A 770 -32.79 -17.74 25.41
C ALA A 770 -32.61 -19.15 24.83
N GLU A 771 -33.36 -20.11 25.37
CA GLU A 771 -33.50 -21.45 24.77
C GLU A 771 -34.70 -21.46 23.83
N ILE A 772 -34.47 -21.68 22.54
CA ILE A 772 -35.51 -21.57 21.51
C ILE A 772 -35.62 -22.88 20.71
N GLU A 773 -36.84 -23.38 20.52
CA GLU A 773 -37.13 -24.65 19.82
C GLU A 773 -36.80 -24.57 18.32
N TYR A 774 -36.83 -23.39 17.70
CA TYR A 774 -36.66 -23.23 16.25
C TYR A 774 -35.47 -22.34 15.88
N GLU A 775 -35.27 -22.10 14.59
CA GLU A 775 -34.37 -21.05 14.13
C GLU A 775 -34.78 -19.70 14.72
N LEU A 776 -33.79 -18.90 15.12
CA LEU A 776 -33.99 -17.54 15.60
C LEU A 776 -34.52 -16.62 14.49
N LYS A 777 -35.53 -15.82 14.83
CA LYS A 777 -36.15 -14.80 13.98
C LYS A 777 -35.97 -13.43 14.60
N VAL A 778 -34.94 -12.70 14.15
CA VAL A 778 -34.56 -11.40 14.73
C VAL A 778 -35.73 -10.41 14.76
N ASP A 779 -36.62 -10.43 13.78
CA ASP A 779 -37.80 -9.56 13.67
C ASP A 779 -38.86 -9.79 14.75
N LYS A 780 -38.76 -10.87 15.52
CA LYS A 780 -39.63 -11.14 16.68
C LYS A 780 -39.08 -10.61 18.01
N ILE A 781 -37.83 -10.17 18.05
CA ILE A 781 -37.18 -9.75 19.30
C ILE A 781 -37.66 -8.34 19.66
N ILE A 782 -38.24 -8.18 20.85
CA ILE A 782 -38.74 -6.90 21.37
C ILE A 782 -37.94 -6.55 22.64
N PRO A 783 -37.23 -5.41 22.69
CA PRO A 783 -36.52 -4.98 23.90
C PRO A 783 -37.50 -4.40 24.94
N PHE A 784 -37.23 -4.70 26.21
CA PHE A 784 -37.91 -4.10 27.36
C PHE A 784 -36.95 -3.29 28.21
N TYR A 785 -37.42 -2.14 28.68
CA TYR A 785 -36.60 -1.16 29.37
C TYR A 785 -36.96 -1.06 30.85
N GLU A 786 -35.96 -0.80 31.68
CA GLU A 786 -36.08 -0.35 33.05
C GLU A 786 -35.34 0.98 33.17
N TYR A 787 -36.10 2.07 33.29
CA TYR A 787 -35.60 3.45 33.41
C TYR A 787 -34.48 3.80 32.42
N GLY A 788 -34.68 3.50 31.13
CA GLY A 788 -33.74 3.78 30.05
C GLY A 788 -32.74 2.67 29.71
N ASN A 789 -32.65 1.63 30.55
CA ASN A 789 -31.73 0.51 30.35
C ASN A 789 -32.47 -0.75 29.88
N VAL A 790 -31.94 -1.46 28.90
CA VAL A 790 -32.52 -2.72 28.40
C VAL A 790 -32.32 -3.82 29.45
N SER A 791 -33.42 -4.27 30.04
CA SER A 791 -33.46 -5.29 31.11
C SER A 791 -33.49 -6.71 30.55
N TYR A 792 -34.33 -6.96 29.53
CA TYR A 792 -34.43 -8.24 28.83
C TYR A 792 -35.02 -8.05 27.44
N TYR A 793 -35.08 -9.13 26.65
CA TYR A 793 -35.78 -9.13 25.36
C TYR A 793 -36.87 -10.20 25.32
N GLU A 794 -38.05 -9.86 24.86
CA GLU A 794 -39.13 -10.82 24.58
C GLU A 794 -38.96 -11.40 23.16
N TYR A 795 -39.28 -12.68 22.94
CA TYR A 795 -39.18 -13.35 21.64
C TYR A 795 -40.48 -14.05 21.20
N ASP A 796 -41.30 -14.52 22.15
CA ASP A 796 -42.68 -15.02 21.95
C ASP A 796 -43.40 -15.08 23.32
N GLU A 797 -44.71 -15.37 23.38
CA GLU A 797 -45.57 -15.31 24.60
C GLU A 797 -45.05 -16.11 25.84
N MET A 798 -43.97 -16.90 25.72
CA MET A 798 -43.38 -17.71 26.78
C MET A 798 -41.84 -17.64 26.89
N ASP A 799 -41.13 -17.06 25.92
CA ASP A 799 -39.67 -17.12 25.85
C ASP A 799 -39.07 -15.70 25.89
N ALA A 800 -38.10 -15.50 26.78
CA ALA A 800 -37.37 -14.25 26.94
C ALA A 800 -35.85 -14.48 26.95
N PHE A 801 -35.11 -13.52 26.41
CA PHE A 801 -33.66 -13.43 26.55
C PHE A 801 -33.34 -12.73 27.86
N GLU A 802 -32.90 -13.51 28.84
CA GLU A 802 -32.55 -13.04 30.18
C GLU A 802 -31.03 -12.93 30.33
N SER A 803 -30.58 -12.01 31.18
CA SER A 803 -29.16 -11.86 31.51
C SER A 803 -28.74 -12.94 32.53
N ASN A 804 -27.59 -13.58 32.27
CA ASN A 804 -27.11 -14.74 33.07
C ASN A 804 -25.98 -14.40 34.06
N GLY A 805 -25.63 -13.13 34.26
CA GLY A 805 -24.42 -12.74 34.97
C GLY A 805 -24.68 -12.11 36.35
N ASP A 806 -23.92 -12.54 37.35
CA ASP A 806 -23.71 -11.77 38.59
C ASP A 806 -22.72 -10.63 38.30
N TYR A 807 -23.12 -9.41 38.64
CA TYR A 807 -22.35 -8.19 38.37
C TYR A 807 -21.22 -8.03 39.39
N SER A 808 -20.02 -7.67 38.92
CA SER A 808 -18.91 -7.31 39.80
C SER A 808 -18.50 -5.88 39.54
N THR A 809 -18.86 -4.99 40.46
CA THR A 809 -18.46 -3.57 40.50
C THR A 809 -16.94 -3.44 40.58
N ARG A 810 -16.28 -3.32 39.43
CA ARG A 810 -14.91 -2.80 39.34
C ARG A 810 -14.92 -1.57 38.45
N GLY A 811 -15.72 -0.59 38.83
CA GLY A 811 -15.79 0.71 38.14
C GLY A 811 -14.53 1.54 38.39
N GLN A 812 -13.85 1.93 37.31
CA GLN A 812 -13.04 3.15 37.26
C GLN A 812 -13.80 4.12 36.35
N GLY A 813 -14.43 5.14 36.93
CA GLY A 813 -15.21 6.15 36.22
C GLY A 813 -16.68 6.15 36.66
N THR A 814 -17.04 7.11 37.49
CA THR A 814 -18.40 7.33 37.98
C THR A 814 -18.72 8.81 37.84
N ASP A 815 -19.74 9.14 37.06
CA ASP A 815 -20.25 10.51 36.94
C ASP A 815 -21.41 10.66 37.92
N PHE A 816 -21.12 11.21 39.10
CA PHE A 816 -22.13 11.55 40.10
C PHE A 816 -22.45 13.03 40.04
N CYS A 817 -23.72 13.37 40.05
CA CYS A 817 -24.20 14.75 40.14
C CYS A 817 -25.07 14.89 41.37
N LEU A 818 -24.73 15.85 42.23
CA LEU A 818 -25.60 16.28 43.32
C LEU A 818 -26.46 17.44 42.81
N TYR A 819 -27.75 17.36 43.07
CA TYR A 819 -28.73 18.35 42.68
C TYR A 819 -29.47 18.89 43.89
N MET A 820 -29.94 20.12 43.75
CA MET A 820 -30.74 20.79 44.76
C MET A 820 -31.99 21.39 44.12
N VAL A 821 -33.13 21.16 44.78
CA VAL A 821 -34.43 21.66 44.32
C VAL A 821 -34.63 23.08 44.82
N THR A 822 -34.79 24.04 43.92
CA THR A 822 -34.97 25.46 44.27
C THR A 822 -36.40 25.76 44.74
N LYS A 823 -36.61 26.96 45.31
CA LYS A 823 -37.91 27.46 45.78
C LYS A 823 -39.03 27.43 44.72
N ASP A 824 -38.67 27.60 43.45
CA ASP A 824 -39.56 27.57 42.30
C ASP A 824 -39.66 26.19 41.64
N LYS A 825 -39.15 25.13 42.29
CA LYS A 825 -39.02 23.77 41.76
C LYS A 825 -38.14 23.66 40.50
N GLY A 826 -37.23 24.61 40.30
CA GLY A 826 -36.10 24.43 39.41
C GLY A 826 -35.05 23.51 40.04
N VAL A 827 -34.06 23.11 39.24
CA VAL A 827 -32.93 22.31 39.73
C VAL A 827 -31.64 23.04 39.43
N ILE A 828 -30.74 23.07 40.40
CA ILE A 828 -29.36 23.50 40.20
C ILE A 828 -28.42 22.35 40.55
N VAL A 829 -27.31 22.24 39.82
CA VAL A 829 -26.20 21.38 40.21
C VAL A 829 -25.60 21.96 41.48
N ALA A 830 -25.55 21.17 42.54
CA ALA A 830 -25.00 21.56 43.82
C ALA A 830 -23.49 21.23 43.83
N ASP A 831 -22.68 22.13 43.27
CA ASP A 831 -21.22 22.03 43.37
C ASP A 831 -20.79 22.44 44.79
N LEU A 832 -20.34 21.46 45.55
CA LEU A 832 -19.97 21.64 46.94
C LEU A 832 -18.71 22.52 47.10
N GLU A 833 -17.82 22.57 46.10
CA GLU A 833 -16.68 23.51 46.11
C GLU A 833 -17.16 24.96 45.88
N GLU A 834 -18.12 25.16 44.99
CA GLU A 834 -18.76 26.47 44.80
C GLU A 834 -19.47 26.94 46.08
N ILE A 835 -20.24 26.06 46.72
CA ILE A 835 -20.91 26.36 47.99
C ILE A 835 -19.91 26.73 49.08
N ILE A 836 -18.79 26.00 49.20
CA ILE A 836 -17.70 26.33 50.14
C ILE A 836 -17.14 27.73 49.85
N ASN A 837 -16.91 28.05 48.57
CA ASN A 837 -16.42 29.35 48.17
C ASN A 837 -17.42 30.47 48.53
N GLU A 838 -18.72 30.27 48.32
CA GLU A 838 -19.75 31.24 48.72
C GLU A 838 -19.79 31.47 50.24
N ILE A 839 -19.64 30.41 51.05
CA ILE A 839 -19.58 30.50 52.52
C ILE A 839 -18.34 31.33 52.93
N ASN A 840 -17.20 31.05 52.32
CA ASN A 840 -15.94 31.76 52.58
C ASN A 840 -16.02 33.24 52.16
N GLU A 841 -16.62 33.54 51.01
CA GLU A 841 -16.84 34.90 50.52
C GLU A 841 -17.79 35.70 51.42
N ALA A 842 -18.77 35.03 52.02
CA ALA A 842 -19.64 35.61 53.04
C ALA A 842 -18.94 35.87 54.39
N GLY A 843 -17.67 35.45 54.53
CA GLY A 843 -16.87 35.60 55.75
C GLY A 843 -17.27 34.66 56.88
N LEU A 844 -17.91 33.54 56.53
CA LEU A 844 -18.36 32.51 57.46
C LEU A 844 -17.35 31.35 57.51
N ASN A 845 -17.34 30.57 58.59
CA ASN A 845 -16.45 29.44 58.76
C ASN A 845 -17.11 28.17 58.19
N GLU A 846 -16.60 27.69 57.06
CA GLU A 846 -17.00 26.48 56.37
C GLU A 846 -16.75 25.19 57.17
N LYS A 847 -15.92 25.26 58.22
CA LYS A 847 -15.66 24.13 59.14
C LYS A 847 -16.61 24.07 60.35
N ASP A 848 -17.52 25.05 60.51
CA ASP A 848 -18.51 25.07 61.59
C ASP A 848 -19.88 24.58 61.10
N ARG A 849 -20.32 23.40 61.56
CA ARG A 849 -21.56 22.74 61.12
C ARG A 849 -22.81 23.61 61.30
N ASP A 850 -22.93 24.34 62.41
CA ASP A 850 -24.12 25.16 62.68
C ASP A 850 -24.16 26.38 61.75
N VAL A 851 -22.98 26.91 61.42
CA VAL A 851 -22.81 28.02 60.46
C VAL A 851 -23.15 27.56 59.04
N VAL A 852 -22.62 26.41 58.61
CA VAL A 852 -22.93 25.81 57.30
C VAL A 852 -24.42 25.50 57.17
N ARG A 853 -25.01 24.85 58.18
CA ARG A 853 -26.47 24.58 58.21
C ARG A 853 -27.28 25.86 58.04
N THR A 854 -27.03 26.88 58.87
CA THR A 854 -27.75 28.15 58.80
C THR A 854 -27.58 28.84 57.44
N PHE A 855 -26.39 28.73 56.84
CA PHE A 855 -26.12 29.27 55.51
C PHE A 855 -26.95 28.55 54.44
N LEU A 856 -26.97 27.22 54.44
CA LEU A 856 -27.72 26.42 53.48
C LEU A 856 -29.23 26.62 53.61
N GLU A 857 -29.77 26.57 54.83
CA GLU A 857 -31.19 26.82 55.10
C GLU A 857 -31.61 28.22 54.64
N LYS A 858 -30.76 29.23 54.87
CA LYS A 858 -31.06 30.63 54.51
C LYS A 858 -30.98 30.89 53.00
N ASN A 859 -29.91 30.46 52.36
CA ASN A 859 -29.62 30.83 50.96
C ASN A 859 -30.28 29.86 49.97
N TYR A 860 -30.46 28.60 50.38
CA TYR A 860 -30.97 27.55 49.51
C TYR A 860 -32.31 26.96 49.94
N SER A 861 -32.85 27.40 51.08
CA SER A 861 -34.24 27.11 51.51
C SER A 861 -34.51 25.65 51.89
N CYS A 862 -33.47 24.96 52.35
CA CYS A 862 -33.58 23.68 53.03
C CYS A 862 -34.39 23.93 54.32
N GLU A 863 -35.63 23.44 54.42
CA GLU A 863 -36.46 23.62 55.62
C GLU A 863 -36.18 22.58 56.71
#